data_AF-A0A285HYF3-F1
#
_entry.id   AF-A0A285HYF3-F1
#
_cell.length_a   1.000
_cell.length_b   1.000
_cell.length_c   1.000
_cell.angle_alpha   90.00
_cell.angle_beta   90.00
_cell.angle_gamma   90.00
#
_symmetry.space_group_name_H-M   'P 1'
#
loop_
_entity.id
_entity.type
_entity.pdbx_description
1 polymer ?
#
loop_
_entity_poly.entity_id
_entity_poly.type
_entity_poly.pdbx_seq_one_letter_code
_entity_poly.pdbx_strand_id
1 'polypeptide(L)'
;MSELSFENSGLLPLAGNGRSWGITDLMVSETEGGTHLYSLTRAGGGISVYALGEGAPQLVDSEELSENLLQLTVPELELIEVGGKSLLGVVGLDSARLETWQQRDTGELSWGNDFVSDGLDLGQLTELEVRADGDGGSWGYGALAGGGLVRLDLSLGSASASVITRSGAGASHAESDLLLTRAGGHDFVVATYATGDMMSVYRVEADGDLSRTADIGAENGIWIDAPTAVADVTSGGQSYLVLASAGSDSLTVMRLGSDGSLTPTDHVIDDLSTRFQNVTTLETVEVGGRAYVLVGGADDGLSLFELLPNGELFHHCTLADRTDLSLSNVSAIATAVSGDVLTIYAAGEGEAGITSTQVDLGGQGVARGGGAGADQLSGTSRDDALTGGGGDDQLDGGGGDDILVDGSGADTLTGGAGADIFALSADGETDVIADFELGVDRLDLSRITNQTDPSRLLFVSREWGGEFHIGDEVIQIRTADGAPLEASDFGSDLLYMLSRLSLDSYVESEVGRYMQGSERTDRMLGNDAADTIRGMGAADELYGGAGDDRIYGDLGNDRIHAGNGNDLVEGGDGMDVLTGDAGFDTLHGGAGGDFMNGGGQADRLYGEAGDDRMLGETGQDNLYGGTGTDRLIGGDQNDRLYGGEGEDLLRGGIHEDRLHGDGGADLLFGDGGFDFLSGGSGEDSLYGGNQADNLYGGSGNDLLSGDQGFDRLFTGEGDDTALGGAGTDALFGEAGNDLLLGGADRDRIWAGGGNDTLHGGSGDDQLAGGAGFDVIDSGAGDDLIRGNFNADIFVFGDGHGDDTIGDFDANNALEKIDLSGVSAIRDFADLMQNHVFEIGGSVLIAGADGDQILLQGVSLGELDAGDFLF
;
A
#
# COMPACT_ATOMS: atom_id res chain seq x y z
N MET A 1 32.52 38.94 5.63
CA MET A 1 32.21 38.37 6.96
C MET A 1 31.71 39.45 7.90
N SER A 2 30.46 39.86 7.71
CA SER A 2 29.51 39.64 8.78
C SER A 2 28.79 38.31 8.49
N GLU A 3 29.57 37.23 8.36
CA GLU A 3 29.00 35.89 8.31
C GLU A 3 28.32 35.69 9.67
N LEU A 4 27.05 35.26 9.68
CA LEU A 4 26.33 35.07 10.92
C LEU A 4 27.18 34.22 11.84
N SER A 5 27.34 34.68 13.08
CA SER A 5 28.21 34.00 14.03
C SER A 5 27.63 34.11 15.43
N PHE A 6 27.92 33.09 16.23
CA PHE A 6 27.56 33.08 17.64
C PHE A 6 28.44 34.06 18.41
N GLU A 7 27.81 35.07 19.00
CA GLU A 7 28.43 36.11 19.82
C GLU A 7 27.93 36.09 21.26
N ASN A 8 28.66 36.78 22.14
CA ASN A 8 28.28 37.00 23.55
C ASN A 8 27.98 35.72 24.35
N SER A 9 28.59 34.59 23.96
CA SER A 9 28.31 33.30 24.59
C SER A 9 28.79 33.24 26.04
N GLY A 10 27.93 32.74 26.94
CA GLY A 10 28.27 32.49 28.33
C GLY A 10 27.18 31.76 29.09
N LEU A 11 27.45 31.41 30.34
CA LEU A 11 26.50 30.69 31.19
C LEU A 11 25.56 31.63 31.95
N LEU A 12 24.29 31.24 32.02
CA LEU A 12 23.32 31.85 32.92
C LEU A 12 23.69 31.58 34.40
N PRO A 13 23.18 32.39 35.35
CA PRO A 13 23.33 32.11 36.76
C PRO A 13 22.78 30.71 37.12
N LEU A 14 23.60 29.89 37.79
CA LEU A 14 23.16 28.56 38.23
C LEU A 14 22.02 28.67 39.26
N ALA A 15 20.97 27.89 39.07
CA ALA A 15 19.83 27.80 39.99
C ALA A 15 20.17 27.04 41.30
N GLY A 16 21.21 26.19 41.28
CA GLY A 16 21.67 25.40 42.44
C GLY A 16 20.81 24.17 42.74
N ASN A 17 21.24 23.33 43.71
CA ASN A 17 20.51 22.15 44.21
C ASN A 17 20.01 21.15 43.13
N GLY A 18 20.86 20.73 42.18
CA GLY A 18 20.49 19.72 41.18
C GLY A 18 19.60 20.21 40.04
N ARG A 19 19.22 21.50 40.02
CA ARG A 19 18.34 22.13 39.01
C ARG A 19 19.10 22.83 37.88
N SER A 20 20.36 22.48 37.72
CA SER A 20 21.21 23.05 36.68
C SER A 20 21.95 21.94 35.94
N TRP A 21 21.52 20.69 36.08
CA TRP A 21 22.14 19.53 35.45
C TRP A 21 21.04 18.57 35.01
N GLY A 22 21.22 17.91 33.86
CA GLY A 22 20.17 17.08 33.27
C GLY A 22 18.92 17.87 32.94
N ILE A 23 19.10 19.04 32.31
CA ILE A 23 18.00 19.82 31.73
C ILE A 23 17.47 19.03 30.54
N THR A 24 16.17 18.77 30.54
CA THR A 24 15.50 17.98 29.50
C THR A 24 14.72 18.85 28.56
N ASP A 25 14.35 20.05 28.98
CA ASP A 25 13.61 20.97 28.14
C ASP A 25 13.85 22.44 28.54
N LEU A 26 13.76 23.33 27.56
CA LEU A 26 13.87 24.77 27.66
C LEU A 26 12.71 25.40 26.89
N MET A 27 11.98 26.31 27.52
CA MET A 27 10.89 27.02 26.86
C MET A 27 10.99 28.52 27.12
N VAL A 28 10.85 29.32 26.07
CA VAL A 28 10.73 30.78 26.17
C VAL A 28 9.26 31.16 26.09
N SER A 29 8.80 32.04 26.98
CA SER A 29 7.43 32.52 26.98
C SER A 29 7.36 34.02 27.31
N GLU A 30 6.49 34.73 26.59
CA GLU A 30 6.22 36.15 26.81
C GLU A 30 5.03 36.37 27.75
N THR A 31 5.22 37.25 28.73
CA THR A 31 4.16 37.67 29.66
C THR A 31 3.99 39.19 29.64
N GLU A 32 2.95 39.71 30.31
CA GLU A 32 2.79 41.17 30.47
C GLU A 32 3.99 41.84 31.19
N GLY A 33 4.75 41.07 31.99
CA GLY A 33 5.93 41.57 32.71
C GLY A 33 7.25 41.39 31.97
N GLY A 34 7.26 40.76 30.79
CA GLY A 34 8.43 40.56 29.95
C GLY A 34 8.61 39.12 29.47
N THR A 35 9.72 38.86 28.80
CA THR A 35 10.05 37.52 28.29
C THR A 35 10.78 36.71 29.37
N HIS A 36 10.44 35.44 29.51
CA HIS A 36 11.00 34.55 30.51
C HIS A 36 11.46 33.23 29.87
N LEU A 37 12.57 32.67 30.37
CA LEU A 37 13.05 31.33 30.04
C LEU A 37 12.74 30.39 31.19
N TYR A 38 12.11 29.26 30.87
CA TYR A 38 11.81 28.17 31.77
C TYR A 38 12.72 27.01 31.43
N SER A 39 13.36 26.41 32.45
CA SER A 39 14.16 25.20 32.27
C SER A 39 13.60 24.09 33.12
N LEU A 40 13.43 22.91 32.53
CA LEU A 40 12.99 21.71 33.21
C LEU A 40 14.16 20.73 33.33
N THR A 41 14.31 20.13 34.51
CA THR A 41 15.29 19.06 34.71
C THR A 41 14.60 17.74 35.03
N ARG A 42 15.39 16.67 35.02
CA ARG A 42 14.96 15.35 35.47
C ARG A 42 14.44 15.31 36.93
N ALA A 43 13.74 14.21 37.26
CA ALA A 43 13.20 13.98 38.61
C ALA A 43 14.26 14.09 39.71
N GLY A 44 13.90 14.74 40.82
CA GLY A 44 14.82 15.16 41.88
C GLY A 44 15.49 16.53 41.64
N GLY A 45 15.21 17.17 40.50
CA GLY A 45 15.54 18.56 40.20
C GLY A 45 14.33 19.50 40.31
N GLY A 46 14.02 20.27 39.27
CA GLY A 46 12.99 21.29 39.33
C GLY A 46 12.79 22.10 38.06
N ILE A 47 11.91 23.10 38.15
CA ILE A 47 11.75 24.16 37.15
C ILE A 47 12.53 25.38 37.63
N SER A 48 13.32 26.00 36.76
CA SER A 48 13.96 27.29 37.04
C SER A 48 13.47 28.34 36.06
N VAL A 49 13.24 29.56 36.55
CA VAL A 49 12.74 30.67 35.73
C VAL A 49 13.74 31.81 35.70
N TYR A 50 14.05 32.25 34.49
CA TYR A 50 14.94 33.36 34.22
C TYR A 50 14.18 34.50 33.54
N ALA A 51 14.19 35.69 34.11
CA ALA A 51 13.70 36.88 33.41
C ALA A 51 14.73 37.30 32.36
N LEU A 52 14.26 37.49 31.13
CA LEU A 52 15.03 37.93 29.97
C LEU A 52 14.77 39.42 29.71
N GLY A 53 15.79 40.16 29.27
CA GLY A 53 15.67 41.59 28.97
C GLY A 53 16.97 42.16 28.40
N GLU A 54 17.10 43.50 28.36
CA GLU A 54 18.31 44.18 27.83
C GLU A 54 19.60 43.90 28.63
N GLY A 55 19.51 43.28 29.82
CA GLY A 55 20.63 42.90 30.67
C GLY A 55 20.83 41.39 30.76
N ALA A 56 21.88 40.97 31.48
CA ALA A 56 22.13 39.54 31.72
C ALA A 56 20.90 38.87 32.38
N PRO A 57 20.46 37.70 31.91
CA PRO A 57 19.29 37.03 32.46
C PRO A 57 19.42 36.81 33.97
N GLN A 58 18.31 36.98 34.68
CA GLN A 58 18.26 36.89 36.14
C GLN A 58 17.37 35.74 36.55
N LEU A 59 17.87 34.85 37.40
CA LEU A 59 17.05 33.84 38.05
C LEU A 59 16.01 34.55 38.93
N VAL A 60 14.73 34.39 38.61
CA VAL A 60 13.61 35.01 39.33
C VAL A 60 12.90 34.03 40.24
N ASP A 61 12.82 32.76 39.84
CA ASP A 61 12.14 31.74 40.64
C ASP A 61 12.72 30.34 40.38
N SER A 62 12.45 29.42 41.31
CA SER A 62 12.76 28.01 41.14
C SER A 62 11.83 27.14 41.98
N GLU A 63 11.23 26.14 41.35
CA GLU A 63 10.31 25.18 41.97
C GLU A 63 10.93 23.79 41.98
N GLU A 64 10.72 23.03 43.06
CA GLU A 64 11.28 21.69 43.20
C GLU A 64 10.28 20.63 42.70
N LEU A 65 10.76 19.72 41.85
CA LEU A 65 10.02 18.53 41.48
C LEU A 65 10.25 17.45 42.54
N SER A 66 9.17 16.93 43.12
CA SER A 66 9.28 15.93 44.19
C SER A 66 10.06 14.71 43.74
N GLU A 67 11.02 14.24 44.55
CA GLU A 67 11.75 12.98 44.30
C GLU A 67 10.84 11.74 44.18
N ASN A 68 9.57 11.82 44.62
CA ASN A 68 8.61 10.73 44.48
C ASN A 68 7.93 10.67 43.10
N LEU A 69 8.11 11.69 42.27
CA LEU A 69 7.69 11.70 40.86
C LEU A 69 8.82 11.05 40.07
N LEU A 70 8.79 9.71 39.95
CA LEU A 70 9.75 8.99 39.10
C LEU A 70 9.50 9.35 37.63
N GLN A 71 10.52 9.20 36.78
CA GLN A 71 10.37 9.46 35.35
C GLN A 71 9.87 8.21 34.64
N LEU A 72 8.84 8.36 33.83
CA LEU A 72 8.41 7.33 32.88
C LEU A 72 9.16 7.48 31.55
N THR A 73 9.39 8.74 31.14
CA THR A 73 10.17 9.14 29.96
C THR A 73 10.97 10.43 30.24
N VAL A 74 11.61 11.01 29.23
CA VAL A 74 12.20 12.35 29.26
C VAL A 74 11.06 13.37 29.46
N PRO A 75 11.04 14.17 30.53
CA PRO A 75 9.95 15.09 30.78
C PRO A 75 10.14 16.40 30.04
N GLU A 76 9.01 16.95 29.58
CA GLU A 76 8.94 18.15 28.75
C GLU A 76 7.93 19.16 29.31
N LEU A 77 8.11 20.43 28.97
CA LEU A 77 7.20 21.52 29.32
C LEU A 77 6.20 21.73 28.19
N GLU A 78 4.94 21.96 28.57
CA GLU A 78 3.94 22.44 27.62
C GLU A 78 3.20 23.66 28.17
N LEU A 79 2.98 24.67 27.34
CA LEU A 79 2.30 25.90 27.74
C LEU A 79 0.80 25.82 27.47
N ILE A 80 0.02 25.69 28.54
CA ILE A 80 -1.43 25.47 28.46
C ILE A 80 -2.18 26.75 28.86
N GLU A 81 -2.94 27.32 27.93
CA GLU A 81 -3.81 28.46 28.22
C GLU A 81 -5.23 28.03 28.58
N VAL A 82 -5.66 28.28 29.82
CA VAL A 82 -6.98 27.87 30.28
C VAL A 82 -7.56 28.81 31.34
N GLY A 83 -8.84 29.16 31.20
CA GLY A 83 -9.55 30.02 32.15
C GLY A 83 -8.90 31.40 32.34
N GLY A 84 -8.23 31.92 31.29
CA GLY A 84 -7.48 33.18 31.33
C GLY A 84 -6.19 33.10 32.15
N LYS A 85 -5.60 31.91 32.27
CA LYS A 85 -4.31 31.66 32.92
C LYS A 85 -3.40 30.89 31.97
N SER A 86 -2.11 31.17 32.03
CA SER A 86 -1.06 30.35 31.41
C SER A 86 -0.50 29.39 32.45
N LEU A 87 -0.56 28.10 32.17
CA LEU A 87 -0.09 27.02 33.02
C LEU A 87 1.05 26.29 32.31
N LEU A 88 2.17 26.10 33.01
CA LEU A 88 3.25 25.21 32.59
C LEU A 88 2.88 23.80 33.01
N GLY A 89 2.50 22.95 32.06
CA GLY A 89 2.33 21.51 32.26
C GLY A 89 3.67 20.80 32.16
N VAL A 90 3.86 19.77 32.99
CA VAL A 90 5.05 18.89 32.88
C VAL A 90 4.59 17.48 32.53
N VAL A 91 5.02 17.01 31.37
CA VAL A 91 4.70 15.69 30.81
C VAL A 91 5.81 14.69 31.16
N GLY A 92 5.56 13.38 31.07
CA GLY A 92 6.57 12.33 31.30
C GLY A 92 6.87 11.98 32.77
N LEU A 93 6.11 12.54 33.72
CA LEU A 93 6.21 12.23 35.16
C LEU A 93 5.30 11.06 35.56
N ASP A 94 5.76 10.22 36.50
CA ASP A 94 4.96 9.18 37.15
C ASP A 94 3.95 9.80 38.14
N SER A 95 2.88 10.38 37.61
CA SER A 95 1.79 11.01 38.36
C SER A 95 0.43 10.73 37.74
N ALA A 96 -0.60 10.48 38.55
CA ALA A 96 -1.96 10.21 38.04
C ALA A 96 -2.68 11.43 37.40
N ARG A 97 -1.95 12.52 37.19
CA ARG A 97 -2.43 13.86 36.81
C ARG A 97 -1.34 14.59 36.06
N LEU A 98 -1.72 15.54 35.21
CA LEU A 98 -0.79 16.47 34.60
C LEU A 98 -0.46 17.56 35.62
N GLU A 99 0.76 17.54 36.15
CA GLU A 99 1.24 18.51 37.14
C GLU A 99 1.43 19.87 36.48
N THR A 100 0.95 20.95 37.11
CA THR A 100 1.02 22.29 36.51
C THR A 100 1.50 23.36 37.47
N TRP A 101 2.17 24.37 36.90
CA TRP A 101 2.52 25.62 37.58
C TRP A 101 1.89 26.80 36.84
N GLN A 102 1.12 27.62 37.55
CA GLN A 102 0.61 28.86 36.99
C GLN A 102 1.75 29.87 36.81
N GLN A 103 1.97 30.26 35.56
CA GLN A 103 2.85 31.35 35.18
C GLN A 103 2.21 32.69 35.59
N ARG A 104 2.97 33.54 36.29
CA ARG A 104 2.57 34.92 36.62
C ARG A 104 3.13 35.90 35.61
N ASP A 105 2.52 37.09 35.54
CA ASP A 105 3.04 38.18 34.70
C ASP A 105 4.50 38.51 35.00
N THR A 106 4.95 38.34 36.24
CA THR A 106 6.34 38.58 36.68
C THR A 106 7.29 37.40 36.45
N GLY A 107 6.84 36.34 35.77
CA GLY A 107 7.60 35.11 35.54
C GLY A 107 7.55 34.09 36.68
N GLU A 108 7.38 34.56 37.93
CA GLU A 108 7.25 33.72 39.12
C GLU A 108 6.19 32.62 38.94
N LEU A 109 6.48 31.45 39.50
CA LEU A 109 5.60 30.30 39.48
C LEU A 109 4.74 30.27 40.74
N SER A 110 3.56 29.72 40.59
CA SER A 110 2.74 29.33 41.73
C SER A 110 2.03 28.04 41.38
N TRP A 111 1.71 27.23 42.38
CA TRP A 111 1.01 25.96 42.14
C TRP A 111 -0.21 26.17 41.23
N GLY A 112 -0.23 25.45 40.10
CA GLY A 112 -1.26 25.52 39.07
C GLY A 112 -2.50 24.71 39.45
N ASN A 113 -3.43 24.59 38.52
CA ASN A 113 -4.56 23.69 38.69
C ASN A 113 -4.26 22.42 37.90
N ASP A 114 -3.68 21.42 38.56
CA ASP A 114 -3.36 20.13 37.95
C ASP A 114 -4.58 19.55 37.23
N PHE A 115 -4.37 18.99 36.04
CA PHE A 115 -5.44 18.38 35.28
C PHE A 115 -5.62 16.91 35.68
N VAL A 116 -6.87 16.49 35.79
CA VAL A 116 -7.26 15.11 36.06
C VAL A 116 -8.27 14.69 35.00
N SER A 117 -8.17 13.46 34.53
CA SER A 117 -9.09 12.89 33.54
C SER A 117 -9.90 11.74 34.11
N ASP A 118 -11.19 11.69 33.76
CA ASP A 118 -12.07 10.56 34.06
C ASP A 118 -11.85 9.47 33.00
N GLY A 119 -10.93 8.53 33.27
CA GLY A 119 -10.75 7.34 32.44
C GLY A 119 -9.41 7.22 31.71
N LEU A 120 -8.56 8.25 31.78
CA LEU A 120 -7.16 8.18 31.37
C LEU A 120 -6.25 8.59 32.54
N ASP A 121 -5.21 7.81 32.78
CA ASP A 121 -4.12 8.21 33.65
C ASP A 121 -3.20 9.15 32.85
N LEU A 122 -3.26 10.46 33.16
CA LEU A 122 -2.49 11.47 32.44
C LEU A 122 -0.98 11.35 32.65
N GLY A 123 -0.51 10.56 33.62
CA GLY A 123 0.91 10.23 33.77
C GLY A 123 1.43 9.33 32.66
N GLN A 124 0.55 8.71 31.87
CA GLN A 124 0.96 7.94 30.70
C GLN A 124 1.40 8.82 29.53
N LEU A 125 1.15 10.14 29.58
CA LEU A 125 1.55 11.05 28.53
C LEU A 125 3.07 11.15 28.46
N THR A 126 3.62 10.92 27.27
CA THR A 126 5.04 11.15 26.96
C THR A 126 5.23 12.49 26.26
N GLU A 127 4.34 12.80 25.30
CA GLU A 127 4.29 14.07 24.58
C GLU A 127 2.91 14.72 24.71
N LEU A 128 2.87 16.05 24.60
CA LEU A 128 1.63 16.83 24.61
C LEU A 128 1.77 18.11 23.80
N GLU A 129 0.89 18.27 22.82
CA GLU A 129 0.79 19.46 21.98
C GLU A 129 -0.61 20.05 22.09
N VAL A 130 -0.75 21.28 22.58
CA VAL A 130 -2.05 21.94 22.77
C VAL A 130 -2.12 23.35 22.18
N ARG A 131 -3.34 23.78 21.88
CA ARG A 131 -3.66 25.14 21.47
C ARG A 131 -4.89 25.66 22.20
N ALA A 132 -4.91 26.95 22.48
CA ALA A 132 -6.08 27.62 23.03
C ALA A 132 -7.28 27.52 22.07
N ASP A 133 -8.47 27.23 22.59
CA ASP A 133 -9.70 27.12 21.79
C ASP A 133 -10.37 28.50 21.52
N GLY A 134 -9.91 29.55 22.20
CA GLY A 134 -10.49 30.90 22.14
C GLY A 134 -11.75 31.11 23.00
N ASP A 135 -12.31 30.05 23.56
CA ASP A 135 -13.47 30.01 24.46
C ASP A 135 -13.07 29.82 25.94
N GLY A 136 -11.78 29.84 26.22
CA GLY A 136 -11.19 29.76 27.56
C GLY A 136 -10.78 28.36 27.97
N GLY A 137 -10.75 27.40 27.03
CA GLY A 137 -10.11 26.10 27.14
C GLY A 137 -8.87 26.00 26.26
N SER A 138 -8.25 24.82 26.30
CA SER A 138 -7.25 24.38 25.34
C SER A 138 -7.64 23.01 24.81
N TRP A 139 -7.21 22.66 23.61
CA TRP A 139 -7.38 21.32 23.05
C TRP A 139 -6.09 20.89 22.35
N GLY A 140 -5.91 19.59 22.20
CA GLY A 140 -4.70 19.08 21.57
C GLY A 140 -4.61 17.56 21.60
N TYR A 141 -3.39 17.07 21.38
CA TYR A 141 -3.11 15.65 21.30
C TYR A 141 -1.93 15.29 22.19
N GLY A 142 -1.98 14.09 22.76
CA GLY A 142 -0.88 13.56 23.54
C GLY A 142 -0.54 12.12 23.14
N ALA A 143 0.73 11.78 23.23
CA ALA A 143 1.24 10.44 23.01
C ALA A 143 1.29 9.64 24.32
N LEU A 144 1.05 8.34 24.27
CA LEU A 144 1.07 7.45 25.43
C LEU A 144 2.34 6.61 25.49
N ALA A 145 2.87 6.37 26.70
CA ALA A 145 4.07 5.55 26.92
C ALA A 145 3.97 4.08 26.43
N GLY A 146 2.74 3.58 26.21
CA GLY A 146 2.48 2.26 25.63
C GLY A 146 2.28 2.27 24.11
N GLY A 147 2.44 3.44 23.47
CA GLY A 147 2.00 3.74 22.12
C GLY A 147 0.52 4.13 22.07
N GLY A 148 0.19 5.13 21.26
CA GLY A 148 -1.18 5.58 21.06
C GLY A 148 -1.32 7.08 21.22
N LEU A 149 -2.26 7.65 20.46
CA LEU A 149 -2.64 9.06 20.57
C LEU A 149 -3.97 9.21 21.31
N VAL A 150 -4.05 10.28 22.09
CA VAL A 150 -5.29 10.73 22.73
C VAL A 150 -5.56 12.17 22.35
N ARG A 151 -6.80 12.48 22.01
CA ARG A 151 -7.27 13.87 22.00
C ARG A 151 -7.56 14.30 23.44
N LEU A 152 -7.15 15.51 23.79
CA LEU A 152 -7.37 16.13 25.08
C LEU A 152 -8.11 17.46 24.88
N ASP A 153 -9.21 17.65 25.60
CA ASP A 153 -9.82 18.96 25.79
C ASP A 153 -9.66 19.37 27.26
N LEU A 154 -8.97 20.49 27.46
CA LEU A 154 -8.48 20.99 28.74
C LEU A 154 -9.32 22.18 29.20
N SER A 155 -9.88 22.04 30.40
CA SER A 155 -10.57 23.10 31.12
C SER A 155 -9.99 23.20 32.53
N LEU A 156 -10.11 24.34 33.19
CA LEU A 156 -9.32 24.63 34.39
C LEU A 156 -9.47 23.54 35.48
N GLY A 157 -8.44 22.71 35.67
CA GLY A 157 -8.39 21.60 36.63
C GLY A 157 -9.06 20.29 36.18
N SER A 158 -9.45 20.16 34.91
CA SER A 158 -10.05 18.93 34.34
C SER A 158 -9.69 18.73 32.87
N ALA A 159 -9.37 17.49 32.50
CA ALA A 159 -9.16 17.09 31.12
C ALA A 159 -10.22 16.06 30.72
N SER A 160 -10.82 16.22 29.54
CA SER A 160 -11.48 15.10 28.87
C SER A 160 -10.52 14.48 27.88
N ALA A 161 -10.34 13.17 27.96
CA ALA A 161 -9.50 12.41 27.05
C ALA A 161 -10.34 11.45 26.20
N SER A 162 -10.06 11.40 24.91
CA SER A 162 -10.63 10.44 23.96
C SER A 162 -9.51 9.75 23.21
N VAL A 163 -9.49 8.42 23.26
CA VAL A 163 -8.50 7.62 22.53
C VAL A 163 -8.75 7.74 21.04
N ILE A 164 -7.71 8.09 20.30
CA ILE A 164 -7.76 8.13 18.84
C ILE A 164 -7.51 6.72 18.31
N THR A 165 -8.40 6.24 17.47
CA THR A 165 -8.19 4.96 16.80
C THR A 165 -7.17 5.16 15.69
N ARG A 166 -6.01 4.53 15.81
CA ARG A 166 -4.96 4.58 14.79
C ARG A 166 -5.04 3.36 13.88
N SER A 167 -4.73 3.57 12.60
CA SER A 167 -4.45 2.52 11.62
C SER A 167 -3.15 2.88 10.89
N GLY A 168 -2.47 1.90 10.29
CA GLY A 168 -1.21 2.11 9.55
C GLY A 168 0.05 1.62 10.28
N ALA A 169 1.21 1.81 9.65
CA ALA A 169 2.49 1.26 10.10
C ALA A 169 2.92 1.78 11.49
N GLY A 170 2.68 3.06 11.79
CA GLY A 170 2.99 3.66 13.10
C GLY A 170 2.14 3.14 14.27
N ALA A 171 1.03 2.44 14.01
CA ALA A 171 0.11 2.01 15.06
C ALA A 171 0.72 0.98 16.03
N SER A 172 1.76 0.23 15.60
CA SER A 172 2.51 -0.72 16.44
C SER A 172 3.68 -0.10 17.19
N HIS A 173 3.96 1.18 16.98
CA HIS A 173 5.10 1.89 17.56
C HIS A 173 4.63 2.95 18.56
N ALA A 174 5.51 3.23 19.53
CA ALA A 174 5.38 4.37 20.42
C ALA A 174 5.96 5.61 19.73
N GLU A 175 5.29 6.73 19.89
CA GLU A 175 5.70 8.02 19.39
C GLU A 175 6.99 8.47 20.10
N SER A 176 7.94 8.98 19.31
CA SER A 176 9.17 9.60 19.82
C SER A 176 9.08 11.12 19.94
N ASP A 177 8.18 11.74 19.17
CA ASP A 177 7.88 13.17 19.20
C ASP A 177 6.50 13.43 18.56
N LEU A 178 5.87 14.54 18.93
CA LEU A 178 4.57 14.97 18.45
C LEU A 178 4.58 16.47 18.12
N LEU A 179 3.99 16.85 16.99
CA LEU A 179 3.88 18.25 16.58
C LEU A 179 2.45 18.54 16.10
N LEU A 180 1.84 19.60 16.63
CA LEU A 180 0.57 20.13 16.13
C LEU A 180 0.85 21.37 15.26
N THR A 181 0.71 21.23 13.93
CA THR A 181 0.99 22.29 12.94
C THR A 181 -0.24 22.65 12.09
N ARG A 182 -0.11 23.65 11.20
CA ARG A 182 -1.17 24.09 10.28
C ARG A 182 -0.61 24.36 8.88
N ALA A 183 -1.19 23.74 7.86
CA ALA A 183 -0.89 24.01 6.45
C ALA A 183 -2.17 24.16 5.63
N GLY A 184 -2.20 25.09 4.68
CA GLY A 184 -3.35 25.26 3.77
C GLY A 184 -4.70 25.58 4.45
N GLY A 185 -4.69 25.98 5.73
CA GLY A 185 -5.92 26.21 6.50
C GLY A 185 -6.44 24.98 7.25
N HIS A 186 -5.74 23.84 7.22
CA HIS A 186 -6.04 22.62 7.97
C HIS A 186 -5.01 22.41 9.07
N ASP A 187 -5.45 21.85 10.21
CA ASP A 187 -4.57 21.46 11.31
C ASP A 187 -4.10 20.02 11.09
N PHE A 188 -2.83 19.76 11.40
CA PHE A 188 -2.20 18.46 11.26
C PHE A 188 -1.47 18.07 12.53
N VAL A 189 -1.55 16.79 12.88
CA VAL A 189 -0.71 16.15 13.88
C VAL A 189 0.37 15.37 13.15
N VAL A 190 1.61 15.67 13.46
CA VAL A 190 2.78 14.94 12.97
C VAL A 190 3.30 14.10 14.12
N ALA A 191 3.46 12.80 13.90
CA ALA A 191 4.00 11.89 14.90
C ALA A 191 5.22 11.18 14.33
N THR A 192 6.31 11.15 15.10
CA THR A 192 7.53 10.42 14.72
C THR A 192 7.64 9.11 15.50
N TYR A 193 8.34 8.12 14.94
CA TYR A 193 8.46 6.79 15.54
C TYR A 193 9.90 6.28 15.46
N ALA A 194 10.69 6.54 16.50
CA ALA A 194 12.10 6.11 16.58
C ALA A 194 12.33 4.61 16.35
N THR A 195 11.39 3.74 16.71
CA THR A 195 11.53 2.28 16.55
C THR A 195 11.02 1.75 15.21
N GLY A 196 10.29 2.59 14.47
CA GLY A 196 9.75 2.26 13.15
C GLY A 196 10.49 2.97 12.01
N ASP A 197 11.50 3.79 12.34
CA ASP A 197 12.26 4.60 11.37
C ASP A 197 11.34 5.40 10.43
N MET A 198 10.29 6.00 11.02
CA MET A 198 9.22 6.62 10.24
C MET A 198 8.57 7.83 10.93
N MET A 199 7.83 8.59 10.16
CA MET A 199 6.93 9.66 10.59
C MET A 199 5.58 9.50 9.87
N SER A 200 4.49 9.80 10.56
CA SER A 200 3.15 9.87 9.99
C SER A 200 2.56 11.26 10.16
N VAL A 201 1.79 11.70 9.16
CA VAL A 201 1.01 12.94 9.19
C VAL A 201 -0.47 12.61 9.23
N TYR A 202 -1.18 13.26 10.14
CA TYR A 202 -2.61 13.10 10.31
C TYR A 202 -3.30 14.45 10.18
N ARG A 203 -4.33 14.54 9.33
CA ARG A 203 -5.23 15.69 9.30
C ARG A 203 -6.19 15.61 10.48
N VAL A 204 -6.38 16.74 11.14
CA VAL A 204 -7.37 16.92 12.21
C VAL A 204 -8.73 17.14 11.57
N GLU A 205 -9.67 16.23 11.83
CA GLU A 205 -11.04 16.31 11.33
C GLU A 205 -11.93 17.22 12.19
N ALA A 206 -13.15 17.51 11.74
CA ALA A 206 -14.03 18.47 12.41
C ALA A 206 -14.51 18.00 13.80
N ASP A 207 -14.54 16.69 14.04
CA ASP A 207 -14.76 16.06 15.36
C ASP A 207 -13.45 15.85 16.15
N GLY A 208 -12.32 16.21 15.53
CA GLY A 208 -10.93 16.01 15.93
C GLY A 208 -10.50 14.58 16.16
N ASP A 209 -11.15 13.64 15.47
CA ASP A 209 -10.46 12.43 15.05
C ASP A 209 -9.35 12.78 14.05
N LEU A 210 -8.46 11.81 13.82
CA LEU A 210 -7.28 11.95 12.98
C LEU A 210 -7.41 11.07 11.74
N SER A 211 -7.30 11.67 10.55
CA SER A 211 -7.20 10.94 9.28
C SER A 211 -5.75 10.93 8.80
N ARG A 212 -5.18 9.74 8.56
CA ARG A 212 -3.79 9.61 8.11
C ARG A 212 -3.68 10.08 6.66
N THR A 213 -2.77 11.01 6.38
CA THR A 213 -2.58 11.60 5.04
C THR A 213 -1.25 11.21 4.39
N ALA A 214 -0.21 10.95 5.19
CA ALA A 214 1.10 10.53 4.68
C ALA A 214 1.85 9.68 5.72
N ASP A 215 2.67 8.76 5.22
CA ASP A 215 3.70 8.04 5.95
C ASP A 215 5.04 8.24 5.23
N ILE A 216 6.12 8.43 5.98
CA ILE A 216 7.47 8.58 5.43
C ILE A 216 8.47 7.79 6.27
N GLY A 217 9.31 6.99 5.61
CA GLY A 217 10.26 6.08 6.24
C GLY A 217 11.30 5.53 5.26
N ALA A 218 12.11 4.59 5.74
CA ALA A 218 13.11 3.90 4.93
C ALA A 218 12.52 3.18 3.70
N GLU A 219 11.26 2.73 3.80
CA GLU A 219 10.50 2.12 2.70
C GLU A 219 10.22 3.08 1.54
N ASN A 220 10.20 4.38 1.79
CA ASN A 220 10.02 5.43 0.78
C ASN A 220 11.35 5.92 0.18
N GLY A 221 12.46 5.21 0.43
CA GLY A 221 13.78 5.53 -0.10
C GLY A 221 14.51 6.67 0.63
N ILE A 222 13.96 7.16 1.75
CA ILE A 222 14.59 8.19 2.58
C ILE A 222 15.34 7.54 3.73
N TRP A 223 16.60 7.89 3.89
CA TRP A 223 17.49 7.28 4.88
C TRP A 223 17.33 7.93 6.26
N ILE A 224 16.15 7.74 6.86
CA ILE A 224 15.90 8.09 8.26
C ILE A 224 16.05 6.85 9.14
N ASP A 225 16.67 7.04 10.30
CA ASP A 225 16.92 6.00 11.32
C ASP A 225 16.80 6.68 12.69
N ALA A 226 15.93 6.14 13.54
CA ALA A 226 15.56 6.67 14.84
C ALA A 226 15.26 8.19 14.86
N PRO A 227 14.14 8.65 14.24
CA PRO A 227 13.62 10.00 14.41
C PRO A 227 13.52 10.42 15.89
N THR A 228 13.98 11.62 16.22
CA THR A 228 14.05 12.13 17.61
C THR A 228 13.34 13.45 17.84
N ALA A 229 13.25 14.32 16.83
CA ALA A 229 12.53 15.58 16.93
C ALA A 229 11.98 16.01 15.57
N VAL A 230 10.86 16.73 15.57
CA VAL A 230 10.27 17.38 14.40
C VAL A 230 9.76 18.77 14.77
N ALA A 231 10.05 19.77 13.95
CA ALA A 231 9.45 21.10 14.09
C ALA A 231 8.97 21.62 12.74
N ASP A 232 7.96 22.49 12.78
CA ASP A 232 7.52 23.23 11.61
C ASP A 232 8.19 24.60 11.51
N VAL A 233 8.27 25.10 10.27
CA VAL A 233 8.74 26.45 9.99
C VAL A 233 8.23 26.91 8.63
N THR A 234 7.96 28.21 8.47
CA THR A 234 7.52 28.80 7.20
C THR A 234 8.68 29.51 6.52
N SER A 235 8.96 29.17 5.26
CA SER A 235 9.91 29.90 4.42
C SER A 235 9.30 30.14 3.04
N GLY A 236 9.47 31.34 2.48
CA GLY A 236 8.88 31.70 1.18
C GLY A 236 7.34 31.61 1.11
N GLY A 237 6.65 31.58 2.26
CA GLY A 237 5.20 31.37 2.35
C GLY A 237 4.76 29.91 2.20
N GLN A 238 5.70 28.96 2.23
CA GLN A 238 5.44 27.52 2.27
C GLN A 238 5.75 26.97 3.66
N SER A 239 4.96 26.00 4.11
CA SER A 239 5.17 25.30 5.37
C SER A 239 6.11 24.12 5.15
N TYR A 240 7.12 24.00 6.00
CA TYR A 240 8.08 22.90 6.00
C TYR A 240 8.10 22.21 7.36
N LEU A 241 8.39 20.92 7.34
CA LEU A 241 8.76 20.12 8.51
C LEU A 241 10.25 19.83 8.44
N VAL A 242 10.95 20.00 9.55
CA VAL A 242 12.34 19.60 9.71
C VAL A 242 12.39 18.44 10.68
N LEU A 243 12.80 17.27 10.19
CA LEU A 243 12.93 16.05 10.96
C LEU A 243 14.39 15.80 11.33
N ALA A 244 14.66 15.68 12.63
CA ALA A 244 15.91 15.16 13.17
C ALA A 244 15.85 13.64 13.32
N SER A 245 16.89 12.94 12.87
CA SER A 245 17.01 11.49 12.99
C SER A 245 18.38 11.10 13.55
N ALA A 246 18.38 10.56 14.76
CA ALA A 246 19.59 10.31 15.53
C ALA A 246 20.43 9.14 15.00
N GLY A 247 19.78 8.06 14.55
CA GLY A 247 20.49 6.87 14.04
C GLY A 247 21.21 7.12 12.71
N SER A 248 20.70 8.07 11.92
CA SER A 248 21.23 8.46 10.62
C SER A 248 22.08 9.74 10.65
N ASP A 249 22.25 10.35 11.83
CA ASP A 249 22.94 11.64 12.00
C ASP A 249 22.42 12.72 11.03
N SER A 250 21.09 12.78 10.81
CA SER A 250 20.52 13.54 9.69
C SER A 250 19.42 14.55 10.07
N LEU A 251 19.28 15.55 9.21
CA LEU A 251 18.15 16.47 9.12
C LEU A 251 17.46 16.29 7.76
N THR A 252 16.18 15.95 7.78
CA THR A 252 15.36 15.86 6.56
C THR A 252 14.35 17.01 6.54
N VAL A 253 14.34 17.80 5.47
CA VAL A 253 13.33 18.84 5.26
C VAL A 253 12.27 18.34 4.31
N MET A 254 11.01 18.54 4.66
CA MET A 254 9.86 18.19 3.83
C MET A 254 8.90 19.36 3.74
N ARG A 255 8.46 19.70 2.53
CA ARG A 255 7.33 20.60 2.32
C ARG A 255 6.05 19.90 2.73
N LEU A 256 5.23 20.56 3.54
CA LEU A 256 3.91 20.10 3.94
C LEU A 256 2.83 20.71 3.03
N GLY A 257 2.20 19.86 2.21
CA GLY A 257 1.10 20.24 1.34
C GLY A 257 -0.17 20.61 2.11
N SER A 258 -1.05 21.40 1.49
CA SER A 258 -2.35 21.78 2.08
C SER A 258 -3.28 20.60 2.34
N ASP A 259 -3.04 19.47 1.69
CA ASP A 259 -3.75 18.20 1.82
C ASP A 259 -3.08 17.23 2.80
N GLY A 260 -1.93 17.60 3.38
CA GLY A 260 -1.15 16.73 4.26
C GLY A 260 -0.17 15.81 3.55
N SER A 261 0.07 16.03 2.25
CA SER A 261 1.17 15.38 1.51
C SER A 261 2.53 15.90 1.99
N LEU A 262 3.56 15.05 1.91
CA LEU A 262 4.94 15.40 2.23
C LEU A 262 5.80 15.29 0.98
N THR A 263 6.56 16.34 0.68
CA THR A 263 7.60 16.33 -0.36
C THR A 263 8.96 16.64 0.27
N PRO A 264 9.89 15.69 0.42
CA PRO A 264 11.26 15.96 0.81
C PRO A 264 11.93 16.96 -0.13
N THR A 265 12.62 17.94 0.44
CA THR A 265 13.33 18.99 -0.31
C THR A 265 14.82 19.05 0.01
N ASP A 266 15.25 18.55 1.17
CA ASP A 266 16.67 18.44 1.50
C ASP A 266 16.88 17.30 2.50
N HIS A 267 18.07 16.72 2.48
CA HIS A 267 18.50 15.70 3.44
C HIS A 267 20.00 15.86 3.74
N VAL A 268 20.28 16.43 4.90
CA VAL A 268 21.62 16.80 5.36
C VAL A 268 22.10 15.80 6.39
N ILE A 269 23.37 15.37 6.29
CA ILE A 269 24.01 14.43 7.23
C ILE A 269 25.17 15.13 7.93
N ASP A 270 25.31 14.91 9.22
CA ASP A 270 26.47 15.39 9.98
C ASP A 270 27.75 14.64 9.57
N ASP A 271 28.74 15.38 9.08
CA ASP A 271 30.07 14.86 8.74
C ASP A 271 31.17 15.40 9.69
N LEU A 272 30.77 15.87 10.88
CA LEU A 272 31.58 16.58 11.89
C LEU A 272 32.03 17.99 11.50
N SER A 273 31.64 18.50 10.33
CA SER A 273 31.76 19.94 10.04
C SER A 273 30.68 20.76 10.76
N THR A 274 29.55 20.11 10.99
CA THR A 274 28.42 20.56 11.82
C THR A 274 28.52 19.97 13.24
N ARG A 275 27.52 20.20 14.09
CA ARG A 275 27.49 19.80 15.51
C ARG A 275 26.18 19.10 15.90
N PHE A 276 25.66 18.23 15.04
CA PHE A 276 24.38 17.55 15.30
C PHE A 276 24.42 16.03 15.13
N GLN A 277 25.59 15.39 15.18
CA GLN A 277 25.67 13.94 15.29
C GLN A 277 24.75 13.40 16.39
N ASN A 278 24.03 12.31 16.13
CA ASN A 278 23.05 11.72 17.03
C ASN A 278 22.10 12.81 17.56
N VAL A 279 21.50 13.55 16.62
CA VAL A 279 20.66 14.72 16.88
C VAL A 279 19.56 14.39 17.89
N THR A 280 19.46 15.21 18.92
CA THR A 280 18.55 15.01 20.06
C THR A 280 17.45 16.05 20.10
N THR A 281 17.72 17.25 19.61
CA THR A 281 16.79 18.38 19.67
C THR A 281 17.08 19.37 18.55
N LEU A 282 16.02 20.02 18.08
CA LEU A 282 16.08 21.14 17.14
C LEU A 282 15.06 22.20 17.55
N GLU A 283 15.28 23.42 17.10
CA GLU A 283 14.41 24.57 17.34
C GLU A 283 14.34 25.41 16.07
N THR A 284 13.14 25.82 15.68
CA THR A 284 12.92 26.65 14.49
C THR A 284 12.48 28.06 14.90
N VAL A 285 12.92 29.07 14.14
CA VAL A 285 12.53 30.46 14.41
C VAL A 285 12.40 31.26 13.13
N GLU A 286 11.32 32.03 13.03
CA GLU A 286 11.10 32.98 11.95
C GLU A 286 11.46 34.40 12.39
N VAL A 287 12.45 35.02 11.74
CA VAL A 287 12.86 36.41 12.01
C VAL A 287 12.93 37.20 10.72
N GLY A 288 12.17 38.29 10.64
CA GLY A 288 12.21 39.19 9.48
C GLY A 288 11.74 38.56 8.17
N GLY A 289 10.97 37.46 8.21
CA GLY A 289 10.55 36.70 7.03
C GLY A 289 11.56 35.66 6.54
N ARG A 290 12.59 35.38 7.35
CA ARG A 290 13.55 34.28 7.17
C ARG A 290 13.33 33.20 8.21
N ALA A 291 13.64 31.98 7.82
CA ALA A 291 13.49 30.80 8.66
C ALA A 291 14.85 30.29 9.08
N TYR A 292 15.07 30.10 10.38
CA TYR A 292 16.31 29.53 10.91
C TYR A 292 16.03 28.24 11.65
N VAL A 293 16.97 27.30 11.56
CA VAL A 293 16.93 26.01 12.24
C VAL A 293 18.18 25.90 13.10
N LEU A 294 17.98 25.76 14.40
CA LEU A 294 19.03 25.48 15.37
C LEU A 294 18.98 24.02 15.74
N VAL A 295 20.14 23.38 15.75
CA VAL A 295 20.23 21.95 16.05
C VAL A 295 21.42 21.66 16.95
N GLY A 296 21.23 20.69 17.84
CA GLY A 296 22.27 20.14 18.68
C GLY A 296 22.15 18.63 18.83
N GLY A 297 23.24 18.00 19.20
CA GLY A 297 23.29 16.55 19.40
C GLY A 297 24.46 16.14 20.28
N ALA A 298 24.95 14.93 20.04
CA ALA A 298 26.07 14.33 20.77
C ALA A 298 27.46 14.81 20.34
N ASP A 299 27.58 15.63 19.28
CA ASP A 299 28.86 16.23 18.85
C ASP A 299 29.17 17.58 19.56
N ASP A 300 28.73 17.70 20.82
CA ASP A 300 29.09 18.77 21.76
C ASP A 300 29.10 20.19 21.14
N GLY A 301 27.94 20.70 20.75
CA GLY A 301 27.82 22.04 20.16
C GLY A 301 26.47 22.34 19.54
N LEU A 302 26.38 23.48 18.87
CA LEU A 302 25.21 23.94 18.12
C LEU A 302 25.57 24.21 16.66
N SER A 303 24.62 23.98 15.77
CA SER A 303 24.69 24.44 14.37
C SER A 303 23.49 25.34 14.06
N LEU A 304 23.74 26.43 13.34
CA LEU A 304 22.71 27.32 12.83
C LEU A 304 22.59 27.13 11.31
N PHE A 305 21.39 26.78 10.89
CA PHE A 305 20.99 26.76 9.49
C PHE A 305 19.96 27.85 9.22
N GLU A 306 19.90 28.30 7.97
CA GLU A 306 18.76 29.00 7.40
C GLU A 306 18.02 28.05 6.47
N LEU A 307 16.70 28.02 6.54
CA LEU A 307 15.86 27.33 5.59
C LEU A 307 15.46 28.27 4.46
N LEU A 308 16.02 28.02 3.28
CA LEU A 308 15.79 28.81 2.08
C LEU A 308 14.37 28.58 1.51
N PRO A 309 13.82 29.52 0.73
CA PRO A 309 12.46 29.42 0.19
C PRO A 309 12.13 28.16 -0.61
N ASN A 310 13.13 27.55 -1.25
CA ASN A 310 13.01 26.29 -1.99
C ASN A 310 13.03 25.03 -1.10
N GLY A 311 13.17 25.19 0.22
CA GLY A 311 13.15 24.08 1.18
C GLY A 311 14.52 23.50 1.51
N GLU A 312 15.60 24.23 1.19
CA GLU A 312 16.97 23.77 1.41
C GLU A 312 17.61 24.38 2.64
N LEU A 313 18.42 23.59 3.35
CA LEU A 313 19.16 24.04 4.51
C LEU A 313 20.50 24.63 4.10
N PHE A 314 20.72 25.87 4.49
CA PHE A 314 22.00 26.56 4.37
C PHE A 314 22.64 26.69 5.76
N HIS A 315 23.71 25.96 6.01
CA HIS A 315 24.51 26.08 7.24
C HIS A 315 25.29 27.40 7.25
N HIS A 316 25.02 28.24 8.25
CA HIS A 316 25.70 29.52 8.49
C HIS A 316 26.94 29.35 9.37
N CYS A 317 26.78 28.78 10.56
CA CYS A 317 27.87 28.64 11.51
C CYS A 317 27.62 27.57 12.60
N THR A 318 28.71 27.17 13.26
CA THR A 318 28.64 26.30 14.45
C THR A 318 29.26 26.96 15.68
N LEU A 319 28.76 26.57 16.86
CA LEU A 319 29.36 26.84 18.15
C LEU A 319 29.76 25.52 18.80
N ALA A 320 31.06 25.21 18.78
CA ALA A 320 31.58 24.07 19.51
C ALA A 320 31.59 24.34 21.03
N ASP A 321 31.39 23.28 21.81
CA ASP A 321 31.47 23.35 23.25
C ASP A 321 32.84 23.83 23.75
N ARG A 322 32.82 24.53 24.88
CA ARG A 322 34.01 25.08 25.53
C ARG A 322 33.83 24.95 27.04
N THR A 323 34.94 24.97 27.76
CA THR A 323 34.95 24.88 29.24
C THR A 323 34.17 25.99 29.98
N ASP A 324 33.75 27.05 29.27
CA ASP A 324 32.95 28.15 29.78
C ASP A 324 31.48 28.10 29.32
N LEU A 325 31.06 27.03 28.64
CA LEU A 325 29.71 26.75 28.16
C LEU A 325 29.20 25.44 28.79
N SER A 326 28.00 25.01 28.38
CA SER A 326 27.36 23.76 28.82
C SER A 326 26.67 23.10 27.63
N LEU A 327 27.43 22.82 26.57
CA LEU A 327 26.92 22.30 25.30
C LEU A 327 27.28 20.83 25.07
N SER A 328 27.84 20.13 26.05
CA SER A 328 28.11 18.70 25.90
C SER A 328 26.83 17.87 25.89
N ASN A 329 26.63 17.08 24.83
CA ASN A 329 25.39 16.37 24.50
C ASN A 329 24.15 17.26 24.67
N VAL A 330 23.95 18.19 23.75
CA VAL A 330 22.83 19.15 23.80
C VAL A 330 21.51 18.37 23.92
N SER A 331 20.64 18.78 24.83
CA SER A 331 19.36 18.11 25.11
C SER A 331 18.16 19.04 25.00
N ALA A 332 18.37 20.36 25.07
CA ALA A 332 17.30 21.33 24.93
C ALA A 332 17.83 22.63 24.33
N ILE A 333 17.04 23.23 23.44
CA ILE A 333 17.31 24.52 22.80
C ILE A 333 16.03 25.36 22.90
N ALA A 334 16.17 26.65 23.16
CA ALA A 334 15.07 27.61 23.07
C ALA A 334 15.57 28.95 22.55
N THR A 335 14.69 29.69 21.87
CA THR A 335 15.05 30.97 21.27
C THR A 335 14.22 32.15 21.79
N ALA A 336 14.81 33.33 21.79
CA ALA A 336 14.13 34.59 22.05
C ALA A 336 14.60 35.65 21.06
N VAL A 337 13.67 36.39 20.47
CA VAL A 337 13.96 37.41 19.46
C VAL A 337 13.73 38.80 20.03
N SER A 338 14.71 39.69 19.89
CA SER A 338 14.59 41.10 20.29
C SER A 338 15.13 42.02 19.20
N GLY A 339 14.20 42.61 18.42
CA GLY A 339 14.56 43.32 17.20
C GLY A 339 15.19 42.35 16.20
N ASP A 340 16.42 42.66 15.77
CA ASP A 340 17.18 41.82 14.84
C ASP A 340 18.17 40.89 15.57
N VAL A 341 18.09 40.75 16.89
CA VAL A 341 18.99 39.86 17.65
C VAL A 341 18.25 38.59 18.03
N LEU A 342 18.75 37.46 17.52
CA LEU A 342 18.33 36.12 17.92
C LEU A 342 19.18 35.69 19.12
N THR A 343 18.54 35.55 20.29
CA THR A 343 19.19 34.99 21.48
C THR A 343 18.83 33.51 21.60
N ILE A 344 19.84 32.67 21.75
CA ILE A 344 19.73 31.22 21.82
C ILE A 344 20.12 30.77 23.22
N TYR A 345 19.30 29.91 23.80
CA TYR A 345 19.55 29.23 25.05
C TYR A 345 19.68 27.74 24.76
N ALA A 346 20.73 27.12 25.27
CA ALA A 346 20.94 25.69 25.08
C ALA A 346 21.51 25.06 26.35
N ALA A 347 21.07 23.84 26.62
CA ALA A 347 21.59 23.03 27.70
C ALA A 347 21.97 21.65 27.18
N GLY A 348 22.98 21.06 27.81
CA GLY A 348 23.42 19.70 27.52
C GLY A 348 23.35 18.81 28.76
N GLU A 349 23.32 17.50 28.53
CA GLU A 349 23.29 16.51 29.61
C GLU A 349 24.64 16.31 30.29
N GLY A 350 25.73 16.56 29.56
CA GLY A 350 27.09 16.32 30.04
C GLY A 350 27.52 17.28 31.14
N GLU A 351 26.93 18.49 31.18
CA GLU A 351 27.46 19.62 31.93
C GLU A 351 26.36 20.44 32.60
N ALA A 352 26.73 21.18 33.65
CA ALA A 352 25.79 21.93 34.45
C ALA A 352 25.68 23.39 34.00
N GLY A 353 24.51 23.80 33.52
CA GLY A 353 24.18 25.18 33.23
C GLY A 353 23.30 25.32 31.99
N ILE A 354 23.01 26.57 31.65
CA ILE A 354 22.37 26.96 30.39
C ILE A 354 23.32 27.92 29.71
N THR A 355 23.75 27.55 28.50
CA THR A 355 24.47 28.44 27.60
C THR A 355 23.50 29.46 27.02
N SER A 356 23.86 30.73 27.07
CA SER A 356 23.20 31.80 26.33
C SER A 356 24.18 32.36 25.32
N THR A 357 23.75 32.51 24.07
CA THR A 357 24.53 33.08 22.98
C THR A 357 23.62 33.87 22.06
N GLN A 358 24.19 34.73 21.20
CA GLN A 358 23.42 35.62 20.34
C GLN A 358 23.90 35.54 18.90
N VAL A 359 23.00 35.83 17.97
CA VAL A 359 23.29 36.03 16.54
C VAL A 359 22.65 37.36 16.13
N ASP A 360 23.43 38.27 15.55
CA ASP A 360 22.94 39.54 15.02
C ASP A 360 22.45 39.35 13.58
N LEU A 361 21.15 39.47 13.39
CA LEU A 361 20.46 39.35 12.11
C LEU A 361 20.21 40.72 11.46
N GLY A 362 20.75 41.82 12.01
CA GLY A 362 20.49 43.18 11.51
C GLY A 362 21.03 43.44 10.11
N GLY A 363 22.01 42.64 9.68
CA GLY A 363 22.53 42.60 8.31
C GLY A 363 21.63 41.88 7.31
N GLN A 364 20.72 41.03 7.79
CA GLN A 364 19.91 40.15 6.94
C GLN A 364 18.81 40.92 6.20
N GLY A 365 18.65 40.55 4.94
CA GLY A 365 17.71 41.09 3.96
C GLY A 365 16.50 40.17 3.75
N VAL A 366 15.93 40.22 2.55
CA VAL A 366 14.78 39.42 2.14
C VAL A 366 15.19 37.98 1.79
N ALA A 367 14.26 37.04 1.99
CA ALA A 367 14.29 35.72 1.37
C ALA A 367 13.18 35.62 0.31
N ARG A 368 13.51 35.18 -0.91
CA ARG A 368 12.56 35.07 -2.03
C ARG A 368 12.82 33.84 -2.88
N GLY A 369 11.76 33.16 -3.31
CA GLY A 369 11.83 32.08 -4.28
C GLY A 369 11.03 32.39 -5.55
N GLY A 370 11.53 31.95 -6.70
CA GLY A 370 10.79 31.91 -7.95
C GLY A 370 9.87 30.68 -8.04
N GLY A 371 9.09 30.64 -9.11
CA GLY A 371 8.17 29.57 -9.44
C GLY A 371 8.78 28.56 -10.41
N ALA A 372 7.93 27.94 -11.25
CA ALA A 372 8.34 26.93 -12.22
C ALA A 372 8.63 27.49 -13.63
N GLY A 373 8.71 28.82 -13.80
CA GLY A 373 9.11 29.40 -15.08
C GLY A 373 9.97 30.64 -14.87
N ALA A 374 10.64 31.08 -15.94
CA ALA A 374 11.62 32.18 -15.92
C ALA A 374 11.19 33.43 -15.11
N ASP A 375 11.92 33.67 -14.02
CA ASP A 375 11.72 34.72 -13.04
C ASP A 375 12.85 35.76 -13.04
N GLN A 376 12.53 36.93 -12.48
CA GLN A 376 13.52 37.99 -12.23
C GLN A 376 13.45 38.36 -10.75
N LEU A 377 14.46 37.94 -10.00
CA LEU A 377 14.58 38.15 -8.57
C LEU A 377 15.67 39.17 -8.31
N SER A 378 15.37 40.17 -7.47
CA SER A 378 16.36 41.16 -7.04
C SER A 378 16.33 41.33 -5.53
N GLY A 379 17.51 41.26 -4.92
CA GLY A 379 17.74 41.58 -3.52
C GLY A 379 17.77 43.08 -3.27
N THR A 380 18.56 43.48 -2.30
CA THR A 380 18.56 44.77 -1.63
C THR A 380 20.01 45.27 -1.47
N SER A 381 20.35 45.80 -0.30
CA SER A 381 21.72 46.21 0.03
C SER A 381 22.14 45.57 1.37
N ARG A 382 21.52 44.44 1.69
CA ARG A 382 21.59 43.64 2.90
C ARG A 382 21.75 42.20 2.44
N ASP A 383 22.11 41.31 3.34
CA ASP A 383 22.41 39.91 3.04
C ASP A 383 21.11 39.19 2.64
N ASP A 384 20.86 39.00 1.34
CA ASP A 384 19.63 38.48 0.73
C ASP A 384 19.74 36.97 0.40
N ALA A 385 18.60 36.28 0.27
CA ALA A 385 18.53 34.85 0.00
C ALA A 385 17.54 34.63 -1.14
N LEU A 386 18.03 34.29 -2.31
CA LEU A 386 17.26 34.18 -3.55
C LEU A 386 17.35 32.74 -4.08
N THR A 387 16.22 32.13 -4.42
CA THR A 387 16.18 30.78 -5.02
C THR A 387 15.41 30.83 -6.34
N GLY A 388 16.01 30.39 -7.45
CA GLY A 388 15.41 30.48 -8.80
C GLY A 388 14.15 29.65 -8.94
N GLY A 389 14.24 28.34 -8.72
CA GLY A 389 13.12 27.42 -8.88
C GLY A 389 13.19 26.66 -10.21
N GLY A 390 12.31 26.94 -11.15
CA GLY A 390 12.32 26.30 -12.47
C GLY A 390 12.21 27.29 -13.61
N GLY A 391 12.81 26.95 -14.75
CA GLY A 391 12.93 27.83 -15.91
C GLY A 391 14.14 28.76 -15.83
N ASP A 392 14.45 29.44 -16.95
CA ASP A 392 15.65 30.28 -17.05
C ASP A 392 15.53 31.58 -16.22
N ASP A 393 16.12 31.59 -15.03
CA ASP A 393 15.96 32.65 -14.04
C ASP A 393 17.09 33.69 -14.08
N GLN A 394 16.77 34.91 -13.61
CA GLN A 394 17.75 35.97 -13.37
C GLN A 394 17.72 36.41 -11.91
N LEU A 395 18.79 36.14 -11.19
CA LEU A 395 18.96 36.50 -9.79
C LEU A 395 20.01 37.60 -9.66
N ASP A 396 19.68 38.69 -8.97
CA ASP A 396 20.55 39.84 -8.69
C ASP A 396 20.53 40.11 -7.17
N GLY A 397 21.59 39.73 -6.45
CA GLY A 397 21.70 39.93 -4.99
C GLY A 397 21.74 41.41 -4.62
N GLY A 398 22.53 42.18 -5.36
CA GLY A 398 22.63 43.62 -5.25
C GLY A 398 23.82 44.02 -4.39
N GLY A 399 23.68 43.99 -3.08
CA GLY A 399 24.84 44.07 -2.20
C GLY A 399 24.49 43.69 -0.78
N GLY A 400 25.51 43.47 0.05
CA GLY A 400 25.35 42.54 1.18
C GLY A 400 26.01 41.22 0.80
N ASP A 401 26.21 40.35 1.78
CA ASP A 401 26.75 39.00 1.57
C ASP A 401 25.55 38.08 1.20
N ASP A 402 25.27 37.88 -0.08
CA ASP A 402 24.02 37.27 -0.58
C ASP A 402 24.14 35.74 -0.82
N ILE A 403 23.03 35.00 -0.64
CA ILE A 403 22.90 33.59 -1.02
C ILE A 403 22.02 33.51 -2.27
N LEU A 404 22.57 33.01 -3.37
CA LEU A 404 21.86 32.81 -4.62
C LEU A 404 21.87 31.32 -4.96
N VAL A 405 20.71 30.69 -4.87
CA VAL A 405 20.48 29.34 -5.36
C VAL A 405 19.82 29.42 -6.72
N ASP A 406 20.34 28.64 -7.66
CA ASP A 406 19.74 28.45 -8.96
C ASP A 406 18.42 27.66 -8.87
N GLY A 407 18.11 26.91 -9.92
CA GLY A 407 17.10 25.89 -9.92
C GLY A 407 17.30 24.94 -11.09
N SER A 408 16.22 24.63 -11.79
CA SER A 408 16.29 24.00 -13.10
C SER A 408 16.09 25.04 -14.19
N GLY A 409 16.76 24.93 -15.33
CA GLY A 409 16.79 25.94 -16.38
C GLY A 409 18.18 26.53 -16.55
N ALA A 410 18.36 27.37 -17.57
CA ALA A 410 19.62 28.06 -17.80
C ALA A 410 19.64 29.40 -17.06
N ASP A 411 20.21 29.43 -15.85
CA ASP A 411 20.09 30.55 -14.93
C ASP A 411 21.24 31.55 -15.05
N THR A 412 20.98 32.80 -14.66
CA THR A 412 22.00 33.85 -14.53
C THR A 412 21.98 34.47 -13.15
N LEU A 413 23.06 34.29 -12.40
CA LEU A 413 23.23 34.74 -11.03
C LEU A 413 24.24 35.90 -11.00
N THR A 414 23.87 37.02 -10.39
CA THR A 414 24.72 38.19 -10.17
C THR A 414 24.74 38.48 -8.68
N GLY A 415 25.90 38.37 -8.04
CA GLY A 415 26.03 38.60 -6.59
C GLY A 415 25.96 40.09 -6.27
N GLY A 416 26.76 40.89 -6.96
CA GLY A 416 26.85 42.32 -6.75
C GLY A 416 27.98 42.69 -5.80
N ALA A 417 27.66 43.41 -4.72
CA ALA A 417 28.66 43.93 -3.80
C ALA A 417 28.58 43.27 -2.43
N GLY A 418 29.46 42.32 -2.17
CA GLY A 418 29.61 41.64 -0.88
C GLY A 418 30.39 40.37 -1.08
N ALA A 419 30.37 39.48 -0.09
CA ALA A 419 30.87 38.13 -0.21
C ALA A 419 29.70 37.18 -0.48
N ASP A 420 29.46 36.91 -1.76
CA ASP A 420 28.26 36.20 -2.20
C ASP A 420 28.51 34.69 -2.33
N ILE A 421 27.44 33.91 -2.15
CA ILE A 421 27.47 32.45 -2.24
C ILE A 421 26.52 32.02 -3.36
N PHE A 422 27.10 31.38 -4.36
CA PHE A 422 26.36 30.79 -5.47
C PHE A 422 26.21 29.29 -5.21
N ALA A 423 24.99 28.83 -4.97
CA ALA A 423 24.67 27.42 -4.78
C ALA A 423 24.02 26.86 -6.04
N LEU A 424 24.65 25.83 -6.62
CA LEU A 424 24.27 25.31 -7.93
C LEU A 424 23.74 23.89 -7.83
N SER A 425 22.79 23.57 -8.69
CA SER A 425 22.10 22.29 -8.83
C SER A 425 22.47 21.64 -10.16
N ALA A 426 22.29 20.33 -10.30
CA ALA A 426 22.59 19.63 -11.56
C ALA A 426 21.29 19.37 -12.31
N ASP A 427 21.15 19.91 -13.51
CA ASP A 427 20.00 19.68 -14.37
C ASP A 427 20.38 19.44 -15.85
N GLY A 428 21.65 19.62 -16.17
CA GLY A 428 22.23 19.41 -17.50
C GLY A 428 22.17 20.63 -18.42
N GLU A 429 21.75 21.79 -17.91
CA GLU A 429 21.77 23.05 -18.64
C GLU A 429 23.09 23.81 -18.40
N THR A 430 23.09 25.14 -18.52
CA THR A 430 24.32 25.93 -18.39
C THR A 430 24.03 27.21 -17.65
N ASP A 431 24.45 27.24 -16.39
CA ASP A 431 24.29 28.40 -15.52
C ASP A 431 25.44 29.38 -15.62
N VAL A 432 25.14 30.65 -15.40
CA VAL A 432 26.10 31.74 -15.51
C VAL A 432 26.15 32.53 -14.22
N ILE A 433 27.30 32.50 -13.55
CA ILE A 433 27.66 33.50 -12.54
C ILE A 433 28.28 34.69 -13.27
N ALA A 434 27.66 35.86 -13.13
CA ALA A 434 27.91 37.01 -13.98
C ALA A 434 29.09 37.90 -13.53
N ASP A 435 29.41 37.91 -12.24
CA ASP A 435 30.31 38.89 -11.62
C ASP A 435 31.13 38.36 -10.44
N PHE A 436 31.54 37.10 -10.47
CA PHE A 436 32.31 36.45 -9.41
C PHE A 436 33.59 37.21 -9.00
N GLU A 437 33.74 37.54 -7.73
CA GLU A 437 34.93 38.16 -7.15
C GLU A 437 35.82 37.14 -6.41
N LEU A 438 36.96 36.80 -7.02
CA LEU A 438 37.87 35.78 -6.49
C LEU A 438 38.42 36.15 -5.09
N GLY A 439 38.22 35.24 -4.14
CA GLY A 439 38.66 35.40 -2.75
C GLY A 439 37.70 36.22 -1.89
N VAL A 440 36.57 36.61 -2.47
CA VAL A 440 35.45 37.26 -1.79
C VAL A 440 34.24 36.32 -1.85
N ASP A 441 33.83 35.92 -3.06
CA ASP A 441 32.69 35.03 -3.29
C ASP A 441 33.05 33.55 -3.13
N ARG A 442 32.02 32.72 -2.94
CA ARG A 442 32.13 31.26 -2.80
C ARG A 442 31.11 30.54 -3.67
N LEU A 443 31.37 29.24 -3.88
CA LEU A 443 30.47 28.33 -4.56
C LEU A 443 30.07 27.18 -3.65
N ASP A 444 28.78 26.85 -3.61
CA ASP A 444 28.26 25.57 -3.10
C ASP A 444 27.98 24.66 -4.29
N LEU A 445 28.75 23.55 -4.38
CA LEU A 445 28.61 22.53 -5.42
C LEU A 445 28.13 21.19 -4.86
N SER A 446 27.70 21.16 -3.60
CA SER A 446 27.37 19.90 -2.92
C SER A 446 26.13 19.19 -3.48
N ARG A 447 25.31 19.85 -4.29
CA ARG A 447 24.20 19.21 -5.03
C ARG A 447 24.62 18.56 -6.33
N ILE A 448 25.76 18.97 -6.87
CA ILE A 448 26.26 18.49 -8.15
C ILE A 448 27.30 17.38 -7.92
N THR A 449 28.09 17.48 -6.85
CA THR A 449 29.19 16.54 -6.61
C THR A 449 29.61 16.44 -5.16
N ASN A 450 29.95 15.22 -4.72
CA ASN A 450 30.61 14.98 -3.43
C ASN A 450 32.15 15.10 -3.52
N GLN A 451 32.69 15.65 -4.62
CA GLN A 451 34.13 15.85 -4.77
C GLN A 451 34.57 17.16 -4.11
N THR A 452 35.18 17.06 -2.94
CA THR A 452 35.76 18.20 -2.22
C THR A 452 37.11 18.68 -2.77
N ASP A 453 37.68 17.97 -3.75
CA ASP A 453 38.91 18.34 -4.45
C ASP A 453 38.57 18.81 -5.87
N PRO A 454 38.51 20.13 -6.13
CA PRO A 454 38.15 20.67 -7.44
C PRO A 454 39.19 20.35 -8.52
N SER A 455 40.39 19.87 -8.18
CA SER A 455 41.33 19.35 -9.19
C SER A 455 40.84 18.07 -9.87
N ARG A 456 39.80 17.44 -9.31
CA ARG A 456 39.10 16.29 -9.88
C ARG A 456 37.92 16.68 -10.76
N LEU A 457 37.51 17.95 -10.72
CA LEU A 457 36.49 18.50 -11.59
C LEU A 457 37.15 19.03 -12.87
N LEU A 458 36.48 18.87 -14.02
CA LEU A 458 37.01 19.40 -15.28
C LEU A 458 36.77 20.91 -15.30
N PHE A 459 37.84 21.67 -15.06
CA PHE A 459 37.82 23.12 -15.14
C PHE A 459 38.50 23.62 -16.41
N VAL A 460 37.84 24.51 -17.14
CA VAL A 460 38.36 25.11 -18.38
C VAL A 460 38.53 26.62 -18.19
N SER A 461 39.78 27.08 -18.09
CA SER A 461 40.09 28.52 -18.02
C SER A 461 39.68 29.24 -19.31
N ARG A 462 39.11 30.44 -19.16
CA ARG A 462 38.65 31.33 -20.24
C ARG A 462 39.19 32.74 -20.05
N GLU A 463 39.24 33.53 -21.13
CA GLU A 463 39.73 34.93 -21.03
C GLU A 463 38.90 35.83 -20.11
N TRP A 464 37.69 35.39 -19.70
CA TRP A 464 36.74 36.13 -18.86
C TRP A 464 36.48 35.49 -17.49
N GLY A 465 37.19 34.41 -17.15
CA GLY A 465 36.94 33.60 -15.95
C GLY A 465 37.21 32.13 -16.22
N GLY A 466 36.22 31.26 -16.07
CA GLY A 466 36.34 29.85 -16.45
C GLY A 466 35.03 29.08 -16.37
N GLU A 467 35.11 27.78 -16.62
CA GLU A 467 33.94 26.88 -16.69
C GLU A 467 34.21 25.60 -15.90
N PHE A 468 33.26 25.19 -15.04
CA PHE A 468 33.21 23.83 -14.52
C PHE A 468 32.35 22.96 -15.43
N HIS A 469 32.80 21.72 -15.67
CA HIS A 469 32.09 20.71 -16.44
C HIS A 469 31.94 19.47 -15.56
N ILE A 470 30.72 19.14 -15.14
CA ILE A 470 30.44 18.06 -14.18
C ILE A 470 29.31 17.17 -14.73
N GLY A 471 29.67 16.02 -15.31
CA GLY A 471 28.69 15.23 -16.05
C GLY A 471 28.24 15.98 -17.30
N ASP A 472 26.93 16.23 -17.41
CA ASP A 472 26.34 17.07 -18.47
C ASP A 472 26.20 18.54 -18.04
N GLU A 473 26.45 18.85 -16.77
CA GLU A 473 26.32 20.20 -16.18
C GLU A 473 27.50 21.12 -16.55
N VAL A 474 27.21 22.41 -16.85
CA VAL A 474 28.22 23.40 -17.20
C VAL A 474 27.98 24.73 -16.47
N ILE A 475 28.84 25.05 -15.50
CA ILE A 475 28.78 26.34 -14.78
C ILE A 475 29.80 27.30 -15.36
N GLN A 476 29.34 28.42 -15.93
CA GLN A 476 30.18 29.52 -16.38
C GLN A 476 30.42 30.54 -15.27
N ILE A 477 31.67 30.71 -14.86
CA ILE A 477 32.05 31.67 -13.83
C ILE A 477 32.75 32.84 -14.50
N ARG A 478 32.05 33.98 -14.60
CA ARG A 478 32.59 35.24 -15.12
C ARG A 478 33.08 36.07 -13.97
N THR A 479 34.34 36.50 -14.03
CA THR A 479 34.91 37.33 -12.97
C THR A 479 34.49 38.78 -13.10
N ALA A 480 34.26 39.47 -11.97
CA ALA A 480 33.94 40.89 -11.94
C ALA A 480 34.96 41.77 -12.70
N ASP A 481 36.25 41.41 -12.63
CA ASP A 481 37.35 42.13 -13.28
C ASP A 481 37.69 41.62 -14.69
N GLY A 482 37.03 40.54 -15.13
CA GLY A 482 37.26 39.86 -16.40
C GLY A 482 38.58 39.12 -16.48
N ALA A 483 39.25 38.85 -15.36
CA ALA A 483 40.44 38.01 -15.33
C ALA A 483 40.12 36.51 -15.51
N PRO A 484 41.01 35.73 -16.14
CA PRO A 484 40.87 34.28 -16.19
C PRO A 484 40.98 33.66 -14.80
N LEU A 485 40.22 32.60 -14.56
CA LEU A 485 40.32 31.71 -13.41
C LEU A 485 41.07 30.44 -13.80
N GLU A 486 41.66 29.77 -12.82
CA GLU A 486 42.32 28.47 -12.95
C GLU A 486 41.74 27.50 -11.90
N ALA A 487 41.84 26.19 -12.15
CA ALA A 487 41.30 25.18 -11.24
C ALA A 487 41.85 25.28 -9.80
N SER A 488 43.10 25.76 -9.65
CA SER A 488 43.76 25.94 -8.36
C SER A 488 43.22 27.11 -7.54
N ASP A 489 42.42 27.99 -8.15
CA ASP A 489 41.84 29.14 -7.46
C ASP A 489 40.72 28.70 -6.52
N PHE A 490 40.05 27.58 -6.80
CA PHE A 490 39.01 26.99 -5.97
C PHE A 490 39.63 26.10 -4.90
N GLY A 491 40.05 26.68 -3.78
CA GLY A 491 40.47 25.92 -2.59
C GLY A 491 39.29 25.54 -1.68
N SER A 492 39.58 24.87 -0.57
CA SER A 492 38.59 24.60 0.50
C SER A 492 37.94 25.86 1.07
N ASP A 493 38.60 27.01 0.94
CA ASP A 493 38.10 28.29 1.45
C ASP A 493 37.05 28.93 0.51
N LEU A 494 36.89 28.37 -0.70
CA LEU A 494 36.03 28.87 -1.78
C LEU A 494 34.91 27.90 -2.15
N LEU A 495 35.03 26.63 -1.75
CA LEU A 495 33.97 25.63 -1.89
C LEU A 495 33.27 25.42 -0.55
N TYR A 496 32.01 25.81 -0.51
CA TYR A 496 31.09 25.40 0.53
C TYR A 496 30.62 23.97 0.24
N MET A 497 30.74 23.08 1.22
CA MET A 497 30.38 21.67 1.08
C MET A 497 29.65 21.23 2.33
N LEU A 498 28.33 21.11 2.22
CA LEU A 498 27.49 20.45 3.22
C LEU A 498 27.26 19.00 2.77
N SER A 499 27.37 18.03 3.67
CA SER A 499 27.14 16.63 3.32
C SER A 499 25.65 16.38 3.15
N ARG A 500 25.23 16.06 1.91
CA ARG A 500 23.84 15.82 1.53
C ARG A 500 23.68 14.42 0.92
N LEU A 501 22.53 13.77 1.19
CA LEU A 501 22.13 12.56 0.46
C LEU A 501 21.24 12.97 -0.72
N SER A 502 21.44 12.34 -1.87
CA SER A 502 20.56 12.54 -3.02
C SER A 502 19.16 12.00 -2.71
N LEU A 503 18.15 12.78 -3.11
CA LEU A 503 16.73 12.40 -3.10
C LEU A 503 16.29 11.81 -4.46
N ASP A 504 17.20 11.48 -5.37
CA ASP A 504 16.87 10.94 -6.72
C ASP A 504 16.14 9.59 -6.67
N SER A 505 16.23 8.86 -5.54
CA SER A 505 15.45 7.65 -5.30
C SER A 505 14.06 7.91 -4.72
N TYR A 506 13.75 9.15 -4.35
CA TYR A 506 12.42 9.55 -3.92
C TYR A 506 11.61 9.95 -5.15
N VAL A 507 10.60 9.14 -5.47
CA VAL A 507 9.63 9.46 -6.51
C VAL A 507 8.28 9.66 -5.82
N GLU A 508 7.73 10.88 -5.89
CA GLU A 508 6.45 11.24 -5.25
C GLU A 508 5.28 10.32 -5.67
N SER A 509 5.35 9.75 -6.88
CA SER A 509 4.37 8.77 -7.37
C SER A 509 4.52 7.36 -6.79
N GLU A 510 5.63 7.05 -6.11
CA GLU A 510 5.90 5.76 -5.46
C GLU A 510 5.51 5.74 -3.96
N VAL A 511 4.97 6.85 -3.43
CA VAL A 511 4.44 6.91 -2.07
C VAL A 511 2.95 6.55 -2.06
N GLY A 512 2.62 5.42 -1.47
CA GLY A 512 1.24 4.95 -1.30
C GLY A 512 0.39 5.91 -0.47
N ARG A 513 -0.86 6.11 -0.89
CA ARG A 513 -1.85 7.00 -0.29
C ARG A 513 -2.88 6.19 0.47
N TYR A 514 -3.35 6.76 1.57
CA TYR A 514 -4.58 6.32 2.21
C TYR A 514 -5.70 7.29 1.83
N MET A 515 -6.69 6.80 1.09
CA MET A 515 -7.84 7.58 0.65
C MET A 515 -9.12 7.01 1.25
N GLN A 516 -9.89 7.88 1.89
CA GLN A 516 -11.18 7.54 2.48
C GLN A 516 -12.25 8.49 1.97
N GLY A 517 -13.32 7.91 1.41
CA GLY A 517 -14.51 8.59 0.94
C GLY A 517 -15.47 8.96 2.06
N SER A 518 -16.71 9.21 1.68
CA SER A 518 -17.80 9.72 2.49
C SER A 518 -19.07 8.88 2.28
N GLU A 519 -20.16 9.21 2.97
CA GLU A 519 -21.47 8.57 2.77
C GLU A 519 -22.17 9.02 1.47
N ARG A 520 -21.43 9.51 0.48
CA ARG A 520 -21.93 10.08 -0.78
C ARG A 520 -21.05 9.56 -1.90
N THR A 521 -21.60 9.55 -3.12
CA THR A 521 -20.82 9.24 -4.33
C THR A 521 -19.53 10.05 -4.40
N ASP A 522 -18.43 9.33 -4.33
CA ASP A 522 -17.07 9.82 -4.42
C ASP A 522 -16.38 9.32 -5.68
N ARG A 523 -15.33 10.05 -6.07
CA ARG A 523 -14.42 9.63 -7.12
C ARG A 523 -12.99 9.77 -6.61
N MET A 524 -12.31 8.66 -6.42
CA MET A 524 -10.96 8.62 -5.87
C MET A 524 -9.99 8.02 -6.89
N LEU A 525 -8.79 8.60 -6.97
CA LEU A 525 -7.74 8.18 -7.89
C LEU A 525 -6.44 8.01 -7.11
N GLY A 526 -5.97 6.78 -7.08
CA GLY A 526 -4.64 6.43 -6.65
C GLY A 526 -3.54 6.89 -7.60
N ASN A 527 -2.31 6.62 -7.21
CA ASN A 527 -1.10 6.89 -7.98
C ASN A 527 -0.49 5.56 -8.49
N ASP A 528 0.83 5.52 -8.68
CA ASP A 528 1.52 4.33 -9.20
C ASP A 528 2.13 3.49 -8.05
N ALA A 529 1.78 3.80 -6.81
CA ALA A 529 2.25 3.12 -5.60
C ALA A 529 1.14 2.24 -5.00
N ALA A 530 1.50 1.40 -4.03
CA ALA A 530 0.52 0.60 -3.30
C ALA A 530 -0.40 1.48 -2.44
N ASP A 531 -1.58 1.77 -2.94
CA ASP A 531 -2.60 2.60 -2.32
C ASP A 531 -3.56 1.79 -1.44
N THR A 532 -4.23 2.48 -0.53
CA THR A 532 -5.40 1.96 0.16
C THR A 532 -6.56 2.93 -0.02
N ILE A 533 -7.61 2.47 -0.70
CA ILE A 533 -8.76 3.28 -1.11
C ILE A 533 -10.02 2.69 -0.47
N ARG A 534 -10.84 3.53 0.18
CA ARG A 534 -12.09 3.11 0.82
C ARG A 534 -13.26 4.03 0.47
N GLY A 535 -14.25 3.51 -0.24
CA GLY A 535 -15.46 4.22 -0.74
C GLY A 535 -16.40 4.68 0.37
N MET A 536 -16.69 3.80 1.33
CA MET A 536 -17.63 3.96 2.45
C MET A 536 -19.10 3.76 2.07
N GLY A 537 -19.77 4.74 1.46
CA GLY A 537 -21.21 4.64 1.24
C GLY A 537 -21.69 5.36 -0.01
N ALA A 538 -22.77 4.82 -0.61
CA ALA A 538 -23.30 5.21 -1.92
C ALA A 538 -22.45 4.65 -3.07
N ALA A 539 -22.85 4.95 -4.32
CA ALA A 539 -22.18 4.40 -5.50
C ALA A 539 -20.96 5.24 -5.87
N ASP A 540 -19.77 4.67 -5.77
CA ASP A 540 -18.46 5.31 -5.92
C ASP A 540 -17.73 4.90 -7.21
N GLU A 541 -16.74 5.71 -7.61
CA GLU A 541 -15.79 5.37 -8.67
C GLU A 541 -14.35 5.39 -8.12
N LEU A 542 -13.75 4.21 -7.97
CA LEU A 542 -12.45 4.01 -7.33
C LEU A 542 -11.44 3.50 -8.37
N TYR A 543 -10.27 4.14 -8.43
CA TYR A 543 -9.18 3.78 -9.34
C TYR A 543 -7.90 3.59 -8.52
N GLY A 544 -7.32 2.39 -8.51
CA GLY A 544 -6.05 2.07 -7.85
C GLY A 544 -4.88 2.71 -8.59
N GLY A 545 -4.64 2.26 -9.82
CA GLY A 545 -3.62 2.83 -10.68
C GLY A 545 -2.57 1.79 -11.04
N ALA A 546 -1.34 1.98 -10.60
CA ALA A 546 -0.35 0.91 -10.59
C ALA A 546 0.09 0.66 -9.14
N GLY A 547 0.71 -0.48 -8.86
CA GLY A 547 1.08 -0.87 -7.50
C GLY A 547 0.15 -1.95 -6.95
N ASP A 548 0.53 -2.58 -5.83
CA ASP A 548 -0.29 -3.61 -5.20
C ASP A 548 -1.32 -2.96 -4.26
N ASP A 549 -2.50 -2.64 -4.79
CA ASP A 549 -3.52 -1.81 -4.14
C ASP A 549 -4.47 -2.60 -3.22
N ARG A 550 -5.06 -1.89 -2.26
CA ARG A 550 -6.20 -2.38 -1.46
C ARG A 550 -7.38 -1.46 -1.64
N ILE A 551 -8.45 -1.95 -2.28
CA ILE A 551 -9.62 -1.14 -2.61
C ILE A 551 -10.88 -1.75 -2.00
N TYR A 552 -11.62 -0.93 -1.26
CA TYR A 552 -12.87 -1.32 -0.59
C TYR A 552 -14.01 -0.40 -1.05
N GLY A 553 -15.06 -0.94 -1.67
CA GLY A 553 -16.28 -0.20 -2.02
C GLY A 553 -17.19 0.07 -0.81
N ASP A 554 -17.31 -0.92 0.08
CA ASP A 554 -18.16 -0.94 1.27
C ASP A 554 -19.68 -1.03 0.95
N LEU A 555 -20.44 0.07 0.99
CA LEU A 555 -21.91 0.05 0.77
C LEU A 555 -22.25 0.82 -0.49
N GLY A 556 -22.82 0.20 -1.51
CA GLY A 556 -23.19 0.93 -2.71
C GLY A 556 -23.18 0.11 -3.97
N ASN A 557 -23.28 0.77 -5.11
CA ASN A 557 -23.12 0.11 -6.39
C ASN A 557 -21.88 0.71 -7.06
N ASP A 558 -20.73 0.16 -6.70
CA ASP A 558 -19.43 0.75 -6.91
C ASP A 558 -18.83 0.34 -8.24
N ARG A 559 -17.95 1.19 -8.77
CA ARG A 559 -17.12 0.89 -9.93
C ARG A 559 -15.67 0.97 -9.50
N ILE A 560 -15.00 -0.17 -9.51
CA ILE A 560 -13.64 -0.31 -9.03
C ILE A 560 -12.75 -0.82 -10.18
N HIS A 561 -11.68 -0.09 -10.45
CA HIS A 561 -10.63 -0.45 -11.40
C HIS A 561 -9.30 -0.45 -10.65
N ALA A 562 -8.76 -1.65 -10.43
CA ALA A 562 -7.56 -1.82 -9.60
C ALA A 562 -6.31 -1.38 -10.35
N GLY A 563 -6.07 -1.94 -11.54
CA GLY A 563 -5.08 -1.44 -12.48
C GLY A 563 -3.91 -2.41 -12.67
N ASN A 564 -2.66 -1.95 -12.60
CA ASN A 564 -1.54 -2.88 -12.73
C ASN A 564 -0.94 -3.18 -11.36
N GLY A 565 -0.78 -4.44 -10.99
CA GLY A 565 -0.26 -4.81 -9.66
C GLY A 565 -0.93 -6.08 -9.19
N ASN A 566 -0.64 -6.54 -7.98
CA ASN A 566 -1.41 -7.65 -7.39
C ASN A 566 -2.39 -7.07 -6.39
N ASP A 567 -3.60 -6.85 -6.85
CA ASP A 567 -4.57 -6.05 -6.14
C ASP A 567 -5.51 -6.89 -5.27
N LEU A 568 -5.94 -6.31 -4.17
CA LEU A 568 -7.04 -6.82 -3.36
C LEU A 568 -8.23 -5.87 -3.46
N VAL A 569 -9.32 -6.35 -4.06
CA VAL A 569 -10.55 -5.57 -4.25
C VAL A 569 -11.71 -6.24 -3.51
N GLU A 570 -12.45 -5.45 -2.73
CA GLU A 570 -13.69 -5.85 -2.06
C GLU A 570 -14.79 -4.86 -2.45
N GLY A 571 -15.80 -5.31 -3.19
CA GLY A 571 -16.97 -4.52 -3.59
C GLY A 571 -17.82 -4.16 -2.38
N GLY A 572 -18.34 -5.19 -1.70
CA GLY A 572 -19.09 -5.06 -0.46
C GLY A 572 -20.59 -5.31 -0.68
N ASP A 573 -21.45 -4.47 -0.12
CA ASP A 573 -22.90 -4.60 -0.27
C ASP A 573 -23.39 -3.79 -1.48
N GLY A 574 -23.91 -4.46 -2.51
CA GLY A 574 -24.72 -3.86 -3.58
C GLY A 574 -24.51 -4.51 -4.95
N MET A 575 -24.49 -3.74 -6.02
CA MET A 575 -24.23 -4.30 -7.37
C MET A 575 -23.01 -3.61 -7.95
N ASP A 576 -21.88 -4.27 -7.83
CA ASP A 576 -20.57 -3.71 -8.07
C ASP A 576 -20.01 -4.14 -9.42
N VAL A 577 -19.07 -3.34 -9.92
CA VAL A 577 -18.30 -3.61 -11.13
C VAL A 577 -16.84 -3.56 -10.76
N LEU A 578 -16.19 -4.72 -10.71
CA LEU A 578 -14.80 -4.89 -10.30
C LEU A 578 -13.94 -5.31 -11.49
N THR A 579 -12.80 -4.65 -11.69
CA THR A 579 -11.81 -5.03 -12.71
C THR A 579 -10.42 -5.05 -12.07
N GLY A 580 -9.74 -6.21 -12.14
CA GLY A 580 -8.36 -6.40 -11.65
C GLY A 580 -7.33 -5.80 -12.62
N ASP A 581 -7.51 -6.08 -13.91
CA ASP A 581 -6.63 -5.69 -15.02
C ASP A 581 -5.35 -6.55 -15.14
N ALA A 582 -4.17 -6.06 -14.79
CA ALA A 582 -2.93 -6.82 -15.02
C ALA A 582 -2.26 -7.14 -13.69
N GLY A 583 -2.29 -8.42 -13.30
CA GLY A 583 -1.95 -8.74 -11.92
C GLY A 583 -2.19 -10.18 -11.53
N PHE A 584 -1.74 -10.58 -10.34
CA PHE A 584 -2.32 -11.75 -9.67
C PHE A 584 -3.35 -11.25 -8.67
N ASP A 585 -4.55 -10.95 -9.16
CA ASP A 585 -5.54 -10.19 -8.41
C ASP A 585 -6.45 -11.07 -7.56
N THR A 586 -7.01 -10.49 -6.51
CA THR A 586 -8.04 -11.11 -5.69
C THR A 586 -9.23 -10.18 -5.56
N LEU A 587 -10.36 -10.58 -6.15
CA LEU A 587 -11.60 -9.80 -6.22
C LEU A 587 -12.69 -10.50 -5.41
N HIS A 588 -13.33 -9.75 -4.51
CA HIS A 588 -14.51 -10.15 -3.75
C HIS A 588 -15.68 -9.24 -4.14
N GLY A 589 -16.74 -9.81 -4.72
CA GLY A 589 -18.00 -9.12 -5.04
C GLY A 589 -18.72 -8.69 -3.76
N GLY A 590 -19.09 -9.69 -2.96
CA GLY A 590 -19.73 -9.48 -1.66
C GLY A 590 -21.22 -9.82 -1.74
N ALA A 591 -22.08 -8.91 -1.30
CA ALA A 591 -23.52 -9.13 -1.31
C ALA A 591 -24.19 -8.37 -2.46
N GLY A 592 -24.70 -9.11 -3.43
CA GLY A 592 -25.59 -8.65 -4.48
C GLY A 592 -25.19 -9.23 -5.83
N GLY A 593 -25.56 -8.56 -6.93
CA GLY A 593 -25.39 -9.13 -8.27
C GLY A 593 -24.26 -8.44 -9.01
N ASP A 594 -23.05 -8.97 -8.86
CA ASP A 594 -21.82 -8.28 -9.20
C ASP A 594 -21.30 -8.66 -10.59
N PHE A 595 -20.49 -7.79 -11.16
CA PHE A 595 -19.70 -8.06 -12.35
C PHE A 595 -18.23 -7.97 -12.01
N MET A 596 -17.49 -9.05 -12.26
CA MET A 596 -16.06 -9.15 -11.99
C MET A 596 -15.29 -9.58 -13.24
N ASN A 597 -14.16 -8.92 -13.47
CA ASN A 597 -13.19 -9.29 -14.50
C ASN A 597 -11.80 -9.35 -13.86
N GLY A 598 -11.16 -10.52 -13.85
CA GLY A 598 -9.80 -10.71 -13.35
C GLY A 598 -8.81 -10.00 -14.25
N GLY A 599 -8.75 -10.42 -15.51
CA GLY A 599 -8.01 -9.74 -16.56
C GLY A 599 -6.85 -10.59 -17.05
N GLY A 600 -5.62 -10.17 -16.79
CA GLY A 600 -4.42 -10.87 -17.20
C GLY A 600 -3.73 -11.56 -16.05
N GLN A 601 -3.13 -12.72 -16.32
CA GLN A 601 -2.43 -13.58 -15.33
C GLN A 601 -3.43 -14.30 -14.43
N ALA A 602 -2.98 -14.91 -13.33
CA ALA A 602 -3.80 -15.89 -12.61
C ALA A 602 -4.51 -15.26 -11.42
N ASP A 603 -5.84 -15.22 -11.47
CA ASP A 603 -6.65 -14.45 -10.54
C ASP A 603 -7.51 -15.34 -9.62
N ARG A 604 -8.04 -14.72 -8.57
CA ARG A 604 -9.06 -15.29 -7.69
C ARG A 604 -10.28 -14.38 -7.63
N LEU A 605 -11.42 -14.90 -8.06
CA LEU A 605 -12.69 -14.18 -8.07
C LEU A 605 -13.68 -14.90 -7.15
N TYR A 606 -14.28 -14.15 -6.22
CA TYR A 606 -15.29 -14.62 -5.27
C TYR A 606 -16.55 -13.78 -5.41
N GLY A 607 -17.65 -14.36 -5.90
CA GLY A 607 -18.95 -13.66 -6.01
C GLY A 607 -19.62 -13.51 -4.66
N GLU A 608 -19.60 -14.61 -3.91
CA GLU A 608 -20.20 -14.74 -2.58
C GLU A 608 -21.72 -14.84 -2.62
N ALA A 609 -22.48 -13.76 -2.47
CA ALA A 609 -23.93 -13.84 -2.34
C ALA A 609 -24.69 -13.01 -3.37
N GLY A 610 -25.31 -13.67 -4.34
CA GLY A 610 -26.25 -13.08 -5.29
C GLY A 610 -26.00 -13.63 -6.69
N ASP A 611 -26.55 -12.97 -7.72
CA ASP A 611 -26.48 -13.50 -9.09
C ASP A 611 -25.31 -12.84 -9.84
N ASP A 612 -24.14 -13.47 -9.82
CA ASP A 612 -22.87 -12.87 -10.24
C ASP A 612 -22.48 -13.20 -11.69
N ARG A 613 -21.61 -12.35 -12.25
CA ARG A 613 -20.97 -12.56 -13.55
C ARG A 613 -19.47 -12.40 -13.45
N MET A 614 -18.73 -13.45 -13.78
CA MET A 614 -17.28 -13.52 -13.61
C MET A 614 -16.59 -13.89 -14.91
N LEU A 615 -15.51 -13.18 -15.22
CA LEU A 615 -14.62 -13.43 -16.34
C LEU A 615 -13.19 -13.59 -15.80
N GLY A 616 -12.55 -14.74 -16.02
CA GLY A 616 -11.12 -14.94 -15.76
C GLY A 616 -10.24 -14.29 -16.83
N GLU A 617 -10.67 -14.40 -18.10
CA GLU A 617 -9.97 -13.91 -19.30
C GLU A 617 -8.70 -14.72 -19.61
N THR A 618 -7.50 -14.23 -19.32
CA THR A 618 -6.26 -14.96 -19.64
C THR A 618 -5.50 -15.29 -18.37
N GLY A 619 -5.35 -16.54 -18.01
CA GLY A 619 -4.88 -16.82 -16.66
C GLY A 619 -4.97 -18.28 -16.29
N GLN A 620 -4.57 -18.65 -15.08
CA GLN A 620 -5.03 -19.92 -14.51
C GLN A 620 -5.90 -19.57 -13.33
N ASP A 621 -7.16 -19.29 -13.63
CA ASP A 621 -8.03 -18.55 -12.74
C ASP A 621 -8.80 -19.49 -11.83
N ASN A 622 -9.16 -18.98 -10.65
CA ASN A 622 -10.08 -19.66 -9.75
C ASN A 622 -11.29 -18.78 -9.52
N LEU A 623 -12.43 -19.21 -10.05
CA LEU A 623 -13.71 -18.50 -9.96
C LEU A 623 -14.64 -19.27 -9.03
N TYR A 624 -15.21 -18.57 -8.06
CA TYR A 624 -16.14 -19.10 -7.07
C TYR A 624 -17.44 -18.27 -7.10
N GLY A 625 -18.53 -18.84 -7.61
CA GLY A 625 -19.86 -18.23 -7.68
C GLY A 625 -20.38 -17.90 -6.28
N GLY A 626 -20.68 -18.94 -5.52
CA GLY A 626 -21.13 -18.83 -4.14
C GLY A 626 -22.58 -19.24 -4.00
N THR A 627 -23.47 -18.33 -3.63
CA THR A 627 -24.92 -18.60 -3.61
C THR A 627 -25.63 -17.69 -4.58
N GLY A 628 -26.50 -18.23 -5.43
CA GLY A 628 -27.26 -17.46 -6.41
C GLY A 628 -27.21 -18.11 -7.78
N THR A 629 -27.64 -17.41 -8.83
CA THR A 629 -27.60 -17.92 -10.21
C THR A 629 -26.44 -17.26 -10.95
N ASP A 630 -25.29 -17.93 -10.93
CA ASP A 630 -24.02 -17.37 -11.33
C ASP A 630 -23.64 -17.68 -12.79
N ARG A 631 -22.81 -16.83 -13.37
CA ARG A 631 -22.21 -17.04 -14.70
C ARG A 631 -20.71 -16.90 -14.63
N LEU A 632 -20.00 -18.01 -14.79
CA LEU A 632 -18.55 -18.09 -14.72
C LEU A 632 -17.98 -18.46 -16.09
N ILE A 633 -17.01 -17.67 -16.57
CA ILE A 633 -16.24 -17.96 -17.78
C ILE A 633 -14.75 -17.93 -17.41
N GLY A 634 -14.06 -19.05 -17.56
CA GLY A 634 -12.62 -19.17 -17.31
C GLY A 634 -11.84 -18.36 -18.34
N GLY A 635 -11.83 -18.85 -19.59
CA GLY A 635 -11.21 -18.16 -20.70
C GLY A 635 -10.09 -18.99 -21.32
N ASP A 636 -8.88 -18.45 -21.36
CA ASP A 636 -7.70 -19.12 -21.90
C ASP A 636 -6.88 -19.77 -20.78
N GLN A 637 -6.47 -21.03 -20.98
CA GLN A 637 -5.61 -21.88 -20.14
C GLN A 637 -6.42 -22.74 -19.16
N ASN A 638 -5.82 -23.14 -18.04
CA ASN A 638 -6.34 -24.21 -17.20
C ASN A 638 -7.01 -23.61 -15.97
N ASP A 639 -8.32 -23.43 -16.05
CA ASP A 639 -9.11 -22.72 -15.04
C ASP A 639 -9.83 -23.68 -14.09
N ARG A 640 -10.23 -23.13 -12.94
CA ARG A 640 -11.09 -23.82 -11.97
C ARG A 640 -12.31 -22.98 -11.68
N LEU A 641 -13.48 -23.53 -12.00
CA LEU A 641 -14.76 -22.89 -11.80
C LEU A 641 -15.57 -23.71 -10.81
N TYR A 642 -16.18 -23.02 -9.85
CA TYR A 642 -17.08 -23.56 -8.83
C TYR A 642 -18.36 -22.71 -8.84
N GLY A 643 -19.49 -23.29 -9.23
CA GLY A 643 -20.79 -22.61 -9.23
C GLY A 643 -21.25 -22.32 -7.80
N GLY A 644 -21.46 -23.38 -7.02
CA GLY A 644 -21.85 -23.29 -5.62
C GLY A 644 -23.30 -23.71 -5.46
N GLU A 645 -24.12 -22.90 -4.78
CA GLU A 645 -25.55 -23.19 -4.60
C GLU A 645 -26.40 -22.32 -5.52
N GLY A 646 -27.13 -22.93 -6.45
CA GLY A 646 -28.08 -22.30 -7.35
C GLY A 646 -28.04 -22.88 -8.75
N GLU A 647 -28.68 -22.22 -9.72
CA GLU A 647 -28.70 -22.71 -11.11
C GLU A 647 -27.59 -21.99 -11.91
N ASP A 648 -26.42 -22.61 -12.02
CA ASP A 648 -25.22 -21.92 -12.51
C ASP A 648 -24.89 -22.23 -13.98
N LEU A 649 -24.20 -21.29 -14.62
CA LEU A 649 -23.64 -21.45 -15.96
C LEU A 649 -22.12 -21.35 -15.90
N LEU A 650 -21.43 -22.46 -16.17
CA LEU A 650 -19.97 -22.54 -16.18
C LEU A 650 -19.45 -22.85 -17.57
N ARG A 651 -18.42 -22.12 -17.99
CA ARG A 651 -17.74 -22.33 -19.27
C ARG A 651 -16.22 -22.26 -19.09
N GLY A 652 -15.53 -23.37 -19.32
CA GLY A 652 -14.07 -23.49 -19.18
C GLY A 652 -13.35 -22.62 -20.21
N GLY A 653 -13.51 -22.98 -21.49
CA GLY A 653 -12.96 -22.21 -22.60
C GLY A 653 -12.02 -23.07 -23.43
N ILE A 654 -10.74 -22.72 -23.48
CA ILE A 654 -9.74 -23.53 -24.17
C ILE A 654 -8.66 -24.00 -23.18
N HIS A 655 -8.19 -25.23 -23.36
CA HIS A 655 -7.22 -25.99 -22.53
C HIS A 655 -7.89 -26.81 -21.42
N GLU A 656 -7.12 -27.31 -20.44
CA GLU A 656 -7.63 -28.32 -19.50
C GLU A 656 -8.29 -27.66 -18.29
N ASP A 657 -9.62 -27.63 -18.29
CA ASP A 657 -10.42 -26.95 -17.28
C ASP A 657 -11.05 -27.90 -16.26
N ARG A 658 -11.41 -27.34 -15.10
CA ARG A 658 -12.15 -28.06 -14.06
C ARG A 658 -13.37 -27.27 -13.63
N LEU A 659 -14.55 -27.82 -13.93
CA LEU A 659 -15.84 -27.20 -13.64
C LEU A 659 -16.59 -28.06 -12.61
N HIS A 660 -17.11 -27.40 -11.57
CA HIS A 660 -17.97 -28.00 -10.56
C HIS A 660 -19.24 -27.15 -10.45
N GLY A 661 -20.40 -27.71 -10.79
CA GLY A 661 -21.70 -27.05 -10.58
C GLY A 661 -22.04 -26.95 -9.09
N ASP A 662 -21.77 -28.03 -8.36
CA ASP A 662 -22.07 -28.23 -6.95
C ASP A 662 -23.56 -28.49 -6.68
N GLY A 663 -24.37 -27.48 -6.36
CA GLY A 663 -25.75 -27.68 -5.93
C GLY A 663 -26.76 -26.86 -6.70
N GLY A 664 -27.60 -27.51 -7.50
CA GLY A 664 -28.70 -26.92 -8.25
C GLY A 664 -28.74 -27.49 -9.67
N ALA A 665 -29.48 -26.87 -10.58
CA ALA A 665 -29.60 -27.39 -11.95
C ALA A 665 -28.64 -26.61 -12.86
N ASP A 666 -27.45 -27.18 -13.06
CA ASP A 666 -26.31 -26.48 -13.63
C ASP A 666 -26.08 -26.79 -15.12
N LEU A 667 -25.47 -25.83 -15.81
CA LEU A 667 -25.09 -25.96 -17.21
C LEU A 667 -23.59 -25.75 -17.38
N LEU A 668 -22.87 -26.83 -17.71
CA LEU A 668 -21.40 -26.86 -17.80
C LEU A 668 -20.94 -27.12 -19.25
N PHE A 669 -20.00 -26.30 -19.71
CA PHE A 669 -19.33 -26.46 -21.02
C PHE A 669 -17.80 -26.54 -20.84
N GLY A 670 -17.19 -27.66 -21.22
CA GLY A 670 -15.72 -27.81 -21.33
C GLY A 670 -15.15 -27.10 -22.55
N ASP A 671 -15.91 -27.10 -23.66
CA ASP A 671 -15.54 -26.53 -24.97
C ASP A 671 -14.36 -27.25 -25.65
N GLY A 672 -13.12 -27.01 -25.25
CA GLY A 672 -11.98 -27.61 -25.95
C GLY A 672 -10.78 -27.80 -25.05
N GLY A 673 -10.44 -29.05 -24.76
CA GLY A 673 -9.55 -29.32 -23.65
C GLY A 673 -9.50 -30.79 -23.30
N PHE A 674 -8.75 -31.15 -22.27
CA PHE A 674 -9.00 -32.41 -21.58
C PHE A 674 -9.68 -32.05 -20.27
N ASP A 675 -11.00 -31.99 -20.29
CA ASP A 675 -11.76 -31.31 -19.25
C ASP A 675 -12.30 -32.27 -18.19
N PHE A 676 -12.52 -31.71 -17.01
CA PHE A 676 -13.21 -32.38 -15.91
C PHE A 676 -14.45 -31.57 -15.55
N LEU A 677 -15.63 -32.18 -15.72
CA LEU A 677 -16.92 -31.59 -15.40
C LEU A 677 -17.63 -32.44 -14.34
N SER A 678 -18.12 -31.79 -13.29
CA SER A 678 -18.94 -32.40 -12.24
C SER A 678 -20.19 -31.56 -12.03
N GLY A 679 -21.38 -32.13 -12.29
CA GLY A 679 -22.68 -31.47 -12.03
C GLY A 679 -22.89 -31.30 -10.53
N GLY A 680 -23.01 -32.41 -9.81
CA GLY A 680 -23.15 -32.43 -8.37
C GLY A 680 -24.54 -32.90 -7.97
N SER A 681 -25.35 -32.04 -7.38
CA SER A 681 -26.74 -32.39 -7.04
C SER A 681 -27.74 -31.50 -7.77
N GLY A 682 -28.68 -32.09 -8.49
CA GLY A 682 -29.73 -31.41 -9.23
C GLY A 682 -29.92 -32.04 -10.61
N GLU A 683 -30.61 -31.38 -11.51
CA GLU A 683 -30.77 -31.90 -12.89
C GLU A 683 -29.79 -31.15 -13.80
N ASP A 684 -28.62 -31.73 -13.99
CA ASP A 684 -27.48 -31.05 -14.61
C ASP A 684 -27.34 -31.34 -16.11
N SER A 685 -26.72 -30.40 -16.83
CA SER A 685 -26.41 -30.55 -18.26
C SER A 685 -24.93 -30.29 -18.52
N LEU A 686 -24.20 -31.34 -18.90
CA LEU A 686 -22.75 -31.33 -19.09
C LEU A 686 -22.38 -31.60 -20.56
N TYR A 687 -21.55 -30.73 -21.14
CA TYR A 687 -21.03 -30.86 -22.50
C TYR A 687 -19.50 -30.83 -22.48
N GLY A 688 -18.84 -31.95 -22.82
CA GLY A 688 -17.38 -32.09 -22.84
C GLY A 688 -16.75 -31.23 -23.93
N GLY A 689 -17.09 -31.51 -25.19
CA GLY A 689 -16.71 -30.68 -26.33
C GLY A 689 -15.71 -31.38 -27.24
N ASN A 690 -14.46 -30.92 -27.28
CA ASN A 690 -13.43 -31.52 -28.13
C ASN A 690 -12.29 -32.11 -27.31
N GLN A 691 -11.82 -33.28 -27.75
CA GLN A 691 -10.79 -34.11 -27.10
C GLN A 691 -11.38 -34.93 -25.96
N ALA A 692 -10.56 -35.45 -25.04
CA ALA A 692 -11.00 -36.50 -24.13
C ALA A 692 -11.39 -35.93 -22.76
N ASP A 693 -12.66 -36.05 -22.41
CA ASP A 693 -13.22 -35.43 -21.23
C ASP A 693 -13.67 -36.46 -20.18
N ASN A 694 -13.75 -36.02 -18.91
CA ASN A 694 -14.39 -36.80 -17.85
C ASN A 694 -15.58 -36.02 -17.29
N LEU A 695 -16.77 -36.57 -17.47
CA LEU A 695 -18.04 -35.98 -17.05
C LEU A 695 -18.64 -36.82 -15.93
N TYR A 696 -19.09 -36.15 -14.87
CA TYR A 696 -19.77 -36.74 -13.72
C TYR A 696 -21.09 -36.00 -13.48
N GLY A 697 -22.23 -36.66 -13.67
CA GLY A 697 -23.56 -36.07 -13.42
C GLY A 697 -23.76 -35.85 -11.93
N GLY A 698 -23.84 -36.94 -11.17
CA GLY A 698 -23.92 -36.90 -9.72
C GLY A 698 -25.26 -37.44 -9.24
N SER A 699 -26.10 -36.60 -8.62
CA SER A 699 -27.44 -37.02 -8.18
C SER A 699 -28.51 -36.16 -8.81
N GLY A 700 -29.53 -36.80 -9.37
CA GLY A 700 -30.62 -36.17 -10.12
C GLY A 700 -30.65 -36.71 -11.54
N ASN A 701 -31.55 -36.20 -12.39
CA ASN A 701 -31.69 -36.74 -13.75
C ASN A 701 -30.84 -35.89 -14.70
N ASP A 702 -29.67 -36.40 -15.06
CA ASP A 702 -28.63 -35.62 -15.72
C ASP A 702 -28.58 -35.87 -17.23
N LEU A 703 -28.10 -34.86 -17.97
CA LEU A 703 -27.80 -34.93 -19.39
C LEU A 703 -26.30 -34.74 -19.63
N LEU A 704 -25.62 -35.79 -20.12
CA LEU A 704 -24.19 -35.74 -20.43
C LEU A 704 -23.95 -35.94 -21.93
N SER A 705 -23.12 -35.10 -22.55
CA SER A 705 -22.65 -35.24 -23.93
C SER A 705 -21.12 -35.16 -23.99
N GLY A 706 -20.46 -36.23 -24.44
CA GLY A 706 -19.01 -36.26 -24.69
C GLY A 706 -18.60 -35.45 -25.92
N ASP A 707 -19.48 -35.41 -26.94
CA ASP A 707 -19.27 -34.77 -28.24
C ASP A 707 -18.16 -35.43 -29.10
N GLN A 708 -16.94 -34.91 -29.13
CA GLN A 708 -15.84 -35.43 -29.95
C GLN A 708 -14.67 -35.83 -29.05
N GLY A 709 -14.28 -37.10 -29.00
CA GLY A 709 -13.30 -37.42 -27.97
C GLY A 709 -12.97 -38.88 -27.74
N PHE A 710 -12.33 -39.11 -26.61
CA PHE A 710 -12.36 -40.39 -25.91
C PHE A 710 -12.94 -40.05 -24.55
N ASP A 711 -14.25 -40.14 -24.42
CA ASP A 711 -14.93 -39.53 -23.29
C ASP A 711 -15.29 -40.57 -22.24
N ARG A 712 -15.26 -40.14 -20.98
CA ARG A 712 -15.73 -40.95 -19.84
C ARG A 712 -16.90 -40.25 -19.19
N LEU A 713 -18.07 -40.86 -19.30
CA LEU A 713 -19.32 -40.34 -18.78
C LEU A 713 -19.77 -41.23 -17.62
N PHE A 714 -19.88 -40.66 -16.43
CA PHE A 714 -20.44 -41.29 -15.23
C PHE A 714 -21.72 -40.52 -14.87
N THR A 715 -22.89 -41.11 -15.08
CA THR A 715 -24.15 -40.37 -14.91
C THR A 715 -24.52 -40.26 -13.43
N GLY A 716 -24.56 -41.36 -12.69
CA GLY A 716 -24.67 -41.35 -11.22
C GLY A 716 -26.00 -41.91 -10.69
N GLU A 717 -26.62 -41.21 -9.75
CA GLU A 717 -27.95 -41.59 -9.22
C GLU A 717 -29.05 -40.79 -9.92
N GLY A 718 -29.96 -41.45 -10.64
CA GLY A 718 -31.09 -40.79 -11.30
C GLY A 718 -31.46 -41.46 -12.63
N ASP A 719 -32.56 -41.06 -13.25
CA ASP A 719 -32.90 -41.57 -14.59
C ASP A 719 -32.19 -40.69 -15.63
N ASP A 720 -30.99 -41.10 -16.06
CA ASP A 720 -30.06 -40.23 -16.80
C ASP A 720 -30.10 -40.39 -18.32
N THR A 721 -29.52 -39.43 -19.05
CA THR A 721 -29.24 -39.54 -20.48
C THR A 721 -27.78 -39.21 -20.79
N ALA A 722 -27.05 -40.17 -21.36
CA ALA A 722 -25.67 -39.99 -21.78
C ALA A 722 -25.48 -40.24 -23.29
N LEU A 723 -24.74 -39.34 -23.94
CA LEU A 723 -24.33 -39.44 -25.34
C LEU A 723 -22.81 -39.41 -25.41
N GLY A 724 -22.18 -40.51 -25.87
CA GLY A 724 -20.73 -40.56 -26.11
C GLY A 724 -20.33 -39.63 -27.24
N GLY A 725 -20.87 -39.87 -28.43
CA GLY A 725 -20.70 -38.99 -29.59
C GLY A 725 -19.79 -39.62 -30.63
N ALA A 726 -18.75 -38.91 -31.06
CA ALA A 726 -17.74 -39.44 -31.95
C ALA A 726 -16.47 -39.75 -31.15
N GLY A 727 -16.10 -41.02 -31.03
CA GLY A 727 -15.08 -41.36 -30.07
C GLY A 727 -15.03 -42.84 -29.73
N THR A 728 -14.05 -43.25 -28.95
CA THR A 728 -14.07 -44.61 -28.37
C THR A 728 -14.51 -44.44 -26.93
N ASP A 729 -15.80 -44.28 -26.67
CA ASP A 729 -16.26 -43.71 -25.41
C ASP A 729 -16.51 -44.78 -24.34
N ALA A 730 -16.56 -44.33 -23.08
CA ALA A 730 -16.85 -45.17 -21.94
C ALA A 730 -17.99 -44.56 -21.11
N LEU A 731 -19.16 -45.20 -21.16
CA LEU A 731 -20.39 -44.75 -20.49
C LEU A 731 -20.71 -45.67 -19.31
N PHE A 732 -21.01 -45.06 -18.16
CA PHE A 732 -21.39 -45.73 -16.92
C PHE A 732 -22.71 -45.09 -16.40
N GLY A 733 -23.82 -45.82 -16.48
CA GLY A 733 -25.14 -45.35 -16.00
C GLY A 733 -25.29 -45.38 -14.47
N GLU A 734 -24.62 -46.33 -13.82
CA GLU A 734 -24.69 -46.51 -12.37
C GLU A 734 -26.08 -46.89 -11.84
N ALA A 735 -26.90 -45.96 -11.33
CA ALA A 735 -28.17 -46.31 -10.67
C ALA A 735 -29.35 -45.46 -11.16
N GLY A 736 -30.33 -46.11 -11.78
CA GLY A 736 -31.55 -45.49 -12.30
C GLY A 736 -31.94 -46.14 -13.62
N ASN A 737 -32.97 -45.63 -14.30
CA ASN A 737 -33.36 -46.15 -15.62
C ASN A 737 -32.75 -45.26 -16.71
N ASP A 738 -31.59 -45.66 -17.22
CA ASP A 738 -30.75 -44.77 -18.02
C ASP A 738 -30.96 -44.95 -19.52
N LEU A 739 -30.74 -43.86 -20.27
CA LEU A 739 -30.61 -43.88 -21.73
C LEU A 739 -29.16 -43.62 -22.11
N LEU A 740 -28.46 -44.66 -22.60
CA LEU A 740 -27.05 -44.59 -22.94
C LEU A 740 -26.85 -44.79 -24.45
N LEU A 741 -26.28 -43.79 -25.11
CA LEU A 741 -26.02 -43.76 -26.56
C LEU A 741 -24.50 -43.70 -26.78
N GLY A 742 -23.87 -44.78 -27.28
CA GLY A 742 -22.44 -44.82 -27.58
C GLY A 742 -22.08 -43.83 -28.68
N GLY A 743 -22.61 -44.08 -29.88
CA GLY A 743 -22.45 -43.17 -31.02
C GLY A 743 -21.64 -43.81 -32.13
N ALA A 744 -20.51 -43.20 -32.49
CA ALA A 744 -19.65 -43.66 -33.57
C ALA A 744 -18.28 -44.08 -33.05
N ASP A 745 -17.71 -45.09 -33.69
CA ASP A 745 -16.48 -45.79 -33.29
C ASP A 745 -16.73 -46.76 -32.13
N ARG A 746 -15.68 -47.19 -31.42
CA ARG A 746 -15.74 -48.37 -30.56
C ARG A 746 -16.07 -48.01 -29.12
N ASP A 747 -17.29 -48.25 -28.69
CA ASP A 747 -17.76 -47.81 -27.39
C ASP A 747 -17.79 -48.92 -26.34
N ARG A 748 -17.80 -48.49 -25.07
CA ARG A 748 -18.01 -49.36 -23.92
C ARG A 748 -19.11 -48.80 -23.03
N ILE A 749 -20.18 -49.56 -22.87
CA ILE A 749 -21.36 -49.14 -22.12
C ILE A 749 -21.62 -50.13 -20.98
N TRP A 750 -21.69 -49.61 -19.76
CA TRP A 750 -22.12 -50.34 -18.57
C TRP A 750 -23.29 -49.59 -17.93
N ALA A 751 -24.52 -50.08 -18.09
CA ALA A 751 -25.67 -49.32 -17.63
C ALA A 751 -25.83 -49.36 -16.11
N GLY A 752 -25.68 -50.54 -15.48
CA GLY A 752 -25.57 -50.60 -14.03
C GLY A 752 -26.84 -51.18 -13.41
N GLY A 753 -27.62 -50.41 -12.66
CA GLY A 753 -28.79 -50.90 -11.96
C GLY A 753 -30.04 -50.08 -12.24
N GLY A 754 -31.08 -50.74 -12.72
CA GLY A 754 -32.36 -50.16 -13.14
C GLY A 754 -32.75 -50.75 -14.50
N ASN A 755 -33.79 -50.25 -15.14
CA ASN A 755 -34.22 -50.80 -16.43
C ASN A 755 -33.72 -49.89 -17.55
N ASP A 756 -32.59 -50.26 -18.13
CA ASP A 756 -31.81 -49.36 -18.94
C ASP A 756 -32.10 -49.54 -20.44
N THR A 757 -31.88 -48.49 -21.22
CA THR A 757 -31.94 -48.53 -22.69
C THR A 757 -30.57 -48.16 -23.25
N LEU A 758 -29.92 -49.11 -23.91
CA LEU A 758 -28.59 -48.96 -24.47
C LEU A 758 -28.64 -49.00 -25.99
N HIS A 759 -27.99 -48.04 -26.63
CA HIS A 759 -27.70 -48.04 -28.06
C HIS A 759 -26.20 -47.96 -28.30
N GLY A 760 -25.57 -48.98 -28.89
CA GLY A 760 -24.13 -48.98 -29.23
C GLY A 760 -23.84 -47.97 -30.32
N GLY A 761 -24.49 -48.13 -31.48
CA GLY A 761 -24.44 -47.17 -32.56
C GLY A 761 -23.71 -47.74 -33.76
N SER A 762 -22.55 -47.20 -34.12
CA SER A 762 -21.72 -47.76 -35.19
C SER A 762 -20.30 -48.02 -34.72
N GLY A 763 -19.79 -49.23 -34.86
CA GLY A 763 -18.48 -49.64 -34.38
C GLY A 763 -18.55 -51.00 -33.69
N ASP A 764 -17.40 -51.53 -33.25
CA ASP A 764 -17.33 -52.86 -32.62
C ASP A 764 -17.48 -52.75 -31.09
N ASP A 765 -18.71 -52.61 -30.62
CA ASP A 765 -19.02 -52.12 -29.28
C ASP A 765 -19.00 -53.22 -28.20
N GLN A 766 -18.91 -52.78 -26.93
CA GLN A 766 -19.05 -53.64 -25.76
C GLN A 766 -20.15 -53.11 -24.84
N LEU A 767 -21.26 -53.86 -24.75
CA LEU A 767 -22.44 -53.45 -23.99
C LEU A 767 -22.72 -54.42 -22.85
N ALA A 768 -23.01 -53.87 -21.66
CA ALA A 768 -23.45 -54.60 -20.49
C ALA A 768 -24.65 -53.88 -19.85
N GLY A 769 -25.82 -54.53 -19.84
CA GLY A 769 -27.04 -54.01 -19.21
C GLY A 769 -26.84 -53.87 -17.71
N GLY A 770 -26.67 -54.99 -17.01
CA GLY A 770 -26.34 -54.97 -15.58
C GLY A 770 -27.46 -55.60 -14.78
N ALA A 771 -28.16 -54.84 -13.94
CA ALA A 771 -29.22 -55.35 -13.08
C ALA A 771 -30.54 -54.65 -13.36
N GLY A 772 -31.46 -55.36 -14.02
CA GLY A 772 -32.83 -54.89 -14.25
C GLY A 772 -33.40 -55.53 -15.50
N PHE A 773 -34.42 -54.94 -16.11
CA PHE A 773 -34.96 -55.44 -17.37
C PHE A 773 -34.52 -54.51 -18.49
N ASP A 774 -33.37 -54.81 -19.09
CA ASP A 774 -32.70 -53.88 -19.99
C ASP A 774 -33.13 -54.08 -21.45
N VAL A 775 -33.05 -53.02 -22.24
CA VAL A 775 -33.20 -53.06 -23.70
C VAL A 775 -31.88 -52.69 -24.33
N ILE A 776 -31.28 -53.62 -25.07
CA ILE A 776 -29.95 -53.48 -25.64
C ILE A 776 -30.03 -53.60 -27.16
N ASP A 777 -29.77 -52.50 -27.83
CA ASP A 777 -29.61 -52.39 -29.28
C ASP A 777 -28.14 -52.06 -29.58
N SER A 778 -27.35 -53.04 -30.02
CA SER A 778 -25.92 -52.81 -30.23
C SER A 778 -25.62 -51.97 -31.48
N GLY A 779 -26.55 -51.92 -32.45
CA GLY A 779 -26.35 -51.17 -33.69
C GLY A 779 -25.49 -51.92 -34.71
N ALA A 780 -24.67 -51.19 -35.46
CA ALA A 780 -23.89 -51.71 -36.59
C ALA A 780 -22.42 -51.94 -36.22
N GLY A 781 -21.91 -53.15 -36.42
CA GLY A 781 -20.51 -53.53 -36.20
C GLY A 781 -20.40 -54.95 -35.70
N ASP A 782 -19.24 -55.38 -35.21
CA ASP A 782 -19.11 -56.71 -34.61
C ASP A 782 -19.14 -56.59 -33.08
N ASP A 783 -20.32 -56.70 -32.48
CA ASP A 783 -20.55 -56.32 -31.07
C ASP A 783 -20.41 -57.47 -30.07
N LEU A 784 -20.04 -57.11 -28.83
CA LEU A 784 -20.07 -58.01 -27.67
C LEU A 784 -21.08 -57.53 -26.64
N ILE A 785 -22.10 -58.34 -26.40
CA ILE A 785 -23.26 -57.98 -25.59
C ILE A 785 -23.39 -58.91 -24.38
N ARG A 786 -23.73 -58.33 -23.22
CA ARG A 786 -24.09 -59.04 -21.99
C ARG A 786 -25.32 -58.43 -21.32
N GLY A 787 -26.33 -59.24 -21.03
CA GLY A 787 -27.47 -58.79 -20.22
C GLY A 787 -27.13 -58.71 -18.73
N ASN A 788 -26.38 -59.72 -18.25
CA ASN A 788 -26.04 -59.98 -16.85
C ASN A 788 -27.22 -60.45 -15.97
N PHE A 789 -27.81 -59.58 -15.14
CA PHE A 789 -28.75 -59.98 -14.10
C PHE A 789 -30.20 -59.62 -14.44
N ASN A 790 -31.09 -60.59 -14.20
CA ASN A 790 -32.51 -60.59 -14.54
C ASN A 790 -32.73 -60.93 -16.02
N ALA A 791 -33.63 -60.25 -16.72
CA ALA A 791 -34.09 -60.69 -18.03
C ALA A 791 -34.13 -59.51 -18.99
N ASP A 792 -33.47 -59.62 -20.12
CA ASP A 792 -33.22 -58.48 -21.00
C ASP A 792 -33.82 -58.71 -22.40
N ILE A 793 -33.87 -57.64 -23.18
CA ILE A 793 -34.29 -57.65 -24.58
C ILE A 793 -33.12 -57.22 -25.45
N PHE A 794 -32.61 -58.16 -26.25
CA PHE A 794 -31.57 -57.89 -27.25
C PHE A 794 -32.20 -57.61 -28.61
N VAL A 795 -32.01 -56.41 -29.14
CA VAL A 795 -32.65 -55.93 -30.38
C VAL A 795 -31.68 -56.04 -31.54
N PHE A 796 -32.12 -56.67 -32.64
CA PHE A 796 -31.33 -56.79 -33.87
C PHE A 796 -32.09 -56.33 -35.11
N GLY A 797 -31.34 -55.78 -36.06
CA GLY A 797 -31.82 -55.31 -37.36
C GLY A 797 -30.90 -55.71 -38.52
N ASP A 798 -31.35 -55.46 -39.75
CA ASP A 798 -30.49 -55.61 -40.93
C ASP A 798 -29.33 -54.60 -40.89
N GLY A 799 -28.11 -55.07 -41.18
CA GLY A 799 -26.89 -54.28 -41.17
C GLY A 799 -26.21 -54.17 -39.81
N HIS A 800 -26.62 -54.99 -38.83
CA HIS A 800 -26.03 -54.99 -37.49
C HIS A 800 -24.65 -55.64 -37.44
N GLY A 801 -24.30 -56.56 -38.34
CA GLY A 801 -22.96 -57.17 -38.40
C GLY A 801 -22.88 -58.56 -37.76
N ASP A 802 -21.68 -58.94 -37.27
CA ASP A 802 -21.43 -60.25 -36.64
C ASP A 802 -21.35 -60.13 -35.10
N ASP A 803 -22.50 -60.21 -34.44
CA ASP A 803 -22.66 -59.95 -33.00
C ASP A 803 -22.54 -61.20 -32.12
N THR A 804 -22.15 -61.01 -30.86
CA THR A 804 -22.07 -62.08 -29.85
C THR A 804 -22.78 -61.72 -28.56
N ILE A 805 -23.77 -62.53 -28.16
CA ILE A 805 -24.38 -62.48 -26.81
C ILE A 805 -23.67 -63.49 -25.91
N GLY A 806 -23.04 -62.98 -24.84
CA GLY A 806 -22.14 -63.76 -23.99
C GLY A 806 -22.80 -64.58 -22.89
N ASP A 807 -24.07 -64.32 -22.58
CA ASP A 807 -24.75 -64.84 -21.37
C ASP A 807 -26.28 -65.04 -21.49
N PHE A 808 -26.81 -65.17 -22.71
CA PHE A 808 -28.24 -65.41 -22.94
C PHE A 808 -28.78 -66.62 -22.15
N ASP A 809 -29.80 -66.42 -21.31
CA ASP A 809 -30.47 -67.51 -20.57
C ASP A 809 -31.78 -67.95 -21.24
N ALA A 810 -31.68 -68.95 -22.12
CA ALA A 810 -32.83 -69.56 -22.78
C ALA A 810 -33.84 -70.24 -21.82
N ASN A 811 -33.53 -70.41 -20.53
CA ASN A 811 -34.50 -70.93 -19.56
C ASN A 811 -35.35 -69.81 -18.93
N ASN A 812 -34.97 -68.55 -19.13
CA ASN A 812 -35.66 -67.40 -18.60
C ASN A 812 -36.69 -66.91 -19.63
N ALA A 813 -37.97 -67.19 -19.38
CA ALA A 813 -39.05 -66.84 -20.28
C ALA A 813 -39.25 -65.31 -20.48
N LEU A 814 -38.55 -64.46 -19.74
CA LEU A 814 -38.57 -63.01 -19.91
C LEU A 814 -37.36 -62.49 -20.71
N GLU A 815 -36.31 -63.29 -20.88
CA GLU A 815 -35.16 -62.99 -21.74
C GLU A 815 -35.60 -63.11 -23.20
N LYS A 816 -35.32 -62.11 -24.04
CA LYS A 816 -35.83 -62.04 -25.41
C LYS A 816 -34.78 -61.60 -26.40
N ILE A 817 -34.84 -62.17 -27.60
CA ILE A 817 -34.16 -61.66 -28.79
C ILE A 817 -35.24 -61.08 -29.71
N ASP A 818 -35.21 -59.77 -29.94
CA ASP A 818 -36.09 -59.09 -30.88
C ASP A 818 -35.49 -59.11 -32.29
N LEU A 819 -36.11 -59.89 -33.17
CA LEU A 819 -35.75 -60.03 -34.58
C LEU A 819 -36.72 -59.29 -35.50
N SER A 820 -37.59 -58.43 -34.97
CA SER A 820 -38.57 -57.67 -35.77
C SER A 820 -37.92 -56.72 -36.78
N GLY A 821 -36.67 -56.33 -36.55
CA GLY A 821 -35.84 -55.56 -37.46
C GLY A 821 -35.13 -56.37 -38.55
N VAL A 822 -35.09 -57.71 -38.46
CA VAL A 822 -34.32 -58.59 -39.35
C VAL A 822 -35.20 -59.10 -40.49
N SER A 823 -35.09 -58.49 -41.69
CA SER A 823 -36.05 -58.73 -42.77
C SER A 823 -35.98 -60.13 -43.38
N ALA A 824 -34.88 -60.85 -43.18
CA ALA A 824 -34.68 -62.20 -43.66
C ALA A 824 -35.51 -63.26 -42.89
N ILE A 825 -35.92 -62.98 -41.65
CA ILE A 825 -36.53 -63.96 -40.74
C ILE A 825 -37.97 -63.57 -40.46
N ARG A 826 -38.93 -64.43 -40.83
CA ARG A 826 -40.37 -64.07 -40.77
C ARG A 826 -41.11 -64.53 -39.52
N ASP A 827 -40.75 -65.69 -38.99
CA ASP A 827 -41.35 -66.29 -37.81
C ASP A 827 -40.42 -67.37 -37.25
N PHE A 828 -40.80 -67.94 -36.09
CA PHE A 828 -40.02 -68.97 -35.42
C PHE A 828 -39.80 -70.24 -36.27
N ALA A 829 -40.75 -70.61 -37.14
CA ALA A 829 -40.60 -71.78 -37.99
C ALA A 829 -39.57 -71.52 -39.11
N ASP A 830 -39.54 -70.30 -39.67
CA ASP A 830 -38.52 -69.87 -40.63
C ASP A 830 -37.13 -69.85 -39.98
N LEU A 831 -37.02 -69.24 -38.79
CA LEU A 831 -35.80 -69.19 -37.98
C LEU A 831 -35.18 -70.59 -37.82
N MET A 832 -35.92 -71.52 -37.22
CA MET A 832 -35.42 -72.86 -36.89
C MET A 832 -35.13 -73.73 -38.12
N GLN A 833 -35.78 -73.47 -39.27
CA GLN A 833 -35.58 -74.27 -40.47
C GLN A 833 -34.40 -73.78 -41.31
N ASN A 834 -34.19 -72.46 -41.38
CA ASN A 834 -33.35 -71.84 -42.41
C ASN A 834 -32.19 -71.00 -41.86
N HIS A 835 -32.25 -70.53 -40.62
CA HIS A 835 -31.35 -69.50 -40.12
C HIS A 835 -30.50 -69.93 -38.92
N VAL A 836 -30.85 -71.00 -38.20
CA VAL A 836 -30.14 -71.40 -36.98
C VAL A 836 -29.20 -72.59 -37.20
N PHE A 837 -27.97 -72.47 -36.69
CA PHE A 837 -26.92 -73.49 -36.77
C PHE A 837 -26.23 -73.70 -35.42
N GLU A 838 -25.99 -74.96 -35.05
CA GLU A 838 -25.19 -75.27 -33.86
C GLU A 838 -23.70 -75.34 -34.23
N ILE A 839 -22.88 -74.52 -33.56
CA ILE A 839 -21.44 -74.41 -33.83
C ILE A 839 -20.68 -74.47 -32.51
N GLY A 840 -19.92 -75.55 -32.28
CA GLY A 840 -18.96 -75.61 -31.17
C GLY A 840 -19.55 -75.51 -29.76
N GLY A 841 -20.83 -75.82 -29.56
CA GLY A 841 -21.52 -75.64 -28.28
C GLY A 841 -22.11 -74.23 -28.08
N SER A 842 -22.39 -73.54 -29.18
CA SER A 842 -23.08 -72.24 -29.25
C SER A 842 -24.09 -72.28 -30.40
N VAL A 843 -25.03 -71.34 -30.41
CA VAL A 843 -26.01 -71.21 -31.49
C VAL A 843 -25.67 -70.00 -32.34
N LEU A 844 -25.58 -70.17 -33.65
CA LEU A 844 -25.44 -69.10 -34.64
C LEU A 844 -26.77 -68.88 -35.35
N ILE A 845 -27.25 -67.64 -35.36
CA ILE A 845 -28.41 -67.20 -36.14
C ILE A 845 -27.88 -66.39 -37.33
N ALA A 846 -28.19 -66.80 -38.55
CA ALA A 846 -27.78 -66.10 -39.77
C ALA A 846 -28.89 -65.15 -40.26
N GLY A 847 -28.56 -63.86 -40.37
CA GLY A 847 -29.44 -62.79 -40.84
C GLY A 847 -29.39 -62.54 -42.35
N ALA A 848 -29.73 -61.32 -42.76
CA ALA A 848 -29.60 -60.84 -44.14
C ALA A 848 -28.15 -60.42 -44.44
N ASP A 849 -27.76 -60.41 -45.73
CA ASP A 849 -26.52 -59.82 -46.25
C ASP A 849 -25.17 -60.22 -45.63
N GLY A 850 -25.13 -61.20 -44.72
CA GLY A 850 -23.91 -61.71 -44.09
C GLY A 850 -23.94 -61.66 -42.57
N ASP A 851 -24.87 -60.89 -42.00
CA ASP A 851 -25.00 -60.62 -40.56
C ASP A 851 -25.27 -61.91 -39.77
N GLN A 852 -24.73 -61.97 -38.56
CA GLN A 852 -24.79 -63.15 -37.70
C GLN A 852 -24.97 -62.76 -36.24
N ILE A 853 -25.72 -63.57 -35.50
CA ILE A 853 -25.83 -63.45 -34.04
C ILE A 853 -25.35 -64.76 -33.42
N LEU A 854 -24.30 -64.70 -32.61
CA LEU A 854 -23.75 -65.84 -31.89
C LEU A 854 -24.21 -65.84 -30.43
N LEU A 855 -25.01 -66.83 -30.05
CA LEU A 855 -25.42 -67.08 -28.67
C LEU A 855 -24.40 -68.01 -28.01
N GLN A 856 -23.48 -67.44 -27.24
CA GLN A 856 -22.39 -68.20 -26.64
C GLN A 856 -22.89 -69.08 -25.48
N GLY A 857 -22.56 -70.37 -25.52
CA GLY A 857 -22.90 -71.31 -24.45
C GLY A 857 -24.36 -71.78 -24.42
N VAL A 858 -25.17 -71.39 -25.40
CA VAL A 858 -26.55 -71.86 -25.60
C VAL A 858 -26.56 -73.02 -26.59
N SER A 859 -27.41 -74.03 -26.34
CA SER A 859 -27.62 -75.15 -27.26
C SER A 859 -28.97 -75.05 -27.97
N LEU A 860 -29.04 -75.57 -29.20
CA LEU A 860 -30.24 -75.46 -30.04
C LEU A 860 -31.52 -76.07 -29.41
N GLY A 861 -31.35 -77.05 -28.51
CA GLY A 861 -32.46 -77.69 -27.82
C GLY A 861 -33.07 -76.88 -26.67
N GLU A 862 -32.40 -75.80 -26.25
CA GLU A 862 -32.87 -74.91 -25.18
C GLU A 862 -33.78 -73.79 -25.71
N LEU A 863 -33.71 -73.50 -27.01
CA LEU A 863 -34.49 -72.42 -27.64
C LEU A 863 -35.92 -72.85 -28.00
N ASP A 864 -36.90 -71.99 -27.69
CA ASP A 864 -38.30 -72.12 -28.12
C ASP A 864 -38.89 -70.80 -28.65
N ALA A 865 -40.16 -70.83 -29.09
CA ALA A 865 -40.81 -69.66 -29.69
C ALA A 865 -41.01 -68.49 -28.72
N GLY A 866 -40.92 -68.75 -27.41
CA GLY A 866 -40.98 -67.75 -26.37
C GLY A 866 -39.73 -66.89 -26.32
N ASP A 867 -38.56 -67.36 -26.77
CA ASP A 867 -37.30 -66.62 -26.68
C ASP A 867 -37.18 -65.48 -27.70
N PHE A 868 -38.09 -65.41 -28.67
CA PHE A 868 -37.99 -64.52 -29.83
C PHE A 868 -39.21 -63.61 -29.98
N LEU A 869 -38.96 -62.39 -30.45
CA LEU A 869 -39.96 -61.46 -30.99
C LEU A 869 -39.74 -61.33 -32.51
N PHE A 870 -40.83 -61.25 -33.28
CA PHE A 870 -40.83 -61.16 -34.75
C PHE A 870 -41.78 -60.08 -35.25
#